data_AF-A0A1X0NSS8-F1
#
_entry.id   AF-A0A1X0NSS8-F1
#
_cell.length_a   1.000
_cell.length_b   1.000
_cell.length_c   1.000
_cell.angle_alpha   90.00
_cell.angle_beta   90.00
_cell.angle_gamma   90.00
#
_symmetry.space_group_name_H-M   'P 1'
#
loop_
_entity.id
_entity.type
_entity.pdbx_description
1 polymer ?
#
loop_
_entity_poly.entity_id
_entity_poly.type
_entity_poly.pdbx_seq_one_letter_code
_entity_poly.pdbx_strand_id
1 'polypeptide(L)'
;MTLTKTPYRLAVTTYRQSKISDRFQLLITKKEVECDYVGVDATALVATGLRLAKNVTSEQRRHKEVARHVSQSLQQLLKKVRCKKSLLIAMDGAETLLKAEHTRGSSVTRKIESRLMRLPGTPLMQAVEERLVRMMPDRQILPSEVVFSGTCVQGCVEQKMSAWALDLASRDSFSGSTDSLCLIGASELYLNVMALSPFYNVMSVVQNNADLRQMRLQDILEWLDLDKRAKEGESVTIAKMRTDILFLFILANGASVTELHPIPSLGFSELVDRYLKNFMETTSNTETTEGGGKGKGREGSVSLHSGTVKEGLFLFEDYPGNTLRLNIPLLSRIIQLVARKEVPPRVDAASEAYLEQALQTHALLCLGEAPEYNYLPSMPTTQVGSPVAGVIPFAAHLAALCSSSPHRIARRTPPRVRQSSSTTCIKEEEKEEKGKKEKGEKEEGLRNETFELAEGGKVELVKSKTKEMQTGIIQPLTAAEYTILCQSLPASVETLIQHYVGVAPKSDVGKMITSSDTTGAHRVIREVLSYANPLKPHKCLCLSPSYCWLQNEKTQLWRFEYVDIGVRSHEMEIRRHLNAVKGVTLEVNMSRDGPSYFSTSTSSWEPIKDFPCGAERSSDDDNNNKQKETSSSSTTKGGKDTEDLTGSIKTEDDTKKDTKKIETLDKIKDNESSESKSTSSQISKTNTTDQNLSSKQSTLKLLTWNVMFDRYSGKPTPLGMPGIDWCSPKRYPILAKIIQQEDADVVGMQEVEPVFWNFLSKQSWVRENYFFSCGYASPAITPWGVLMLVHRRRLSIQNITYLNVPAWTNHVSLMPVVTLQMPHGSVNVAAAHLLAPYTKSHETARTSQDGALRHHMMKTLSGDVITMGDFNDWPTSEFHMPTESQYVDCWPLLHPGDAGKTMDETNTFCKLKVEEMFFGRSDKVFLRSRRLVPVEAHLVGTRSVNDENGNQEAPAYLFPSDHYGVSMTFKLKQR
;
A
#
# COMPACT_ATOMS: atom_id res chain seq x y z
N MET A 1 -14.86 33.90 -52.02
CA MET A 1 -13.96 32.74 -51.79
C MET A 1 -13.18 32.98 -50.51
N THR A 2 -13.29 32.09 -49.53
CA THR A 2 -12.63 32.23 -48.22
C THR A 2 -12.15 30.85 -47.78
N LEU A 3 -10.85 30.59 -47.89
CA LEU A 3 -10.25 29.29 -47.59
C LEU A 3 -10.06 29.10 -46.08
N THR A 4 -10.94 28.33 -45.47
CA THR A 4 -10.78 27.83 -44.11
C THR A 4 -9.63 26.81 -44.04
N LYS A 5 -8.48 27.22 -43.50
CA LYS A 5 -7.39 26.29 -43.17
C LYS A 5 -7.72 25.54 -41.89
N THR A 6 -8.32 24.35 -42.02
CA THR A 6 -8.29 23.34 -40.96
C THR A 6 -6.84 22.95 -40.65
N PRO A 7 -6.44 22.84 -39.38
CA PRO A 7 -5.14 22.27 -39.04
C PRO A 7 -5.18 20.76 -39.30
N TYR A 8 -4.36 20.29 -40.23
CA TYR A 8 -4.15 18.86 -40.45
C TYR A 8 -3.55 18.25 -39.18
N ARG A 9 -4.34 17.42 -38.46
CA ARG A 9 -3.75 16.39 -37.62
C ARG A 9 -3.03 15.41 -38.55
N LEU A 10 -1.70 15.42 -38.51
CA LEU A 10 -0.91 14.29 -39.02
C LEU A 10 -1.42 13.00 -38.37
N ALA A 11 -1.55 11.94 -39.15
CA ALA A 11 -1.96 10.64 -38.61
C ALA A 11 -0.97 10.21 -37.52
N VAL A 12 -1.49 9.76 -36.37
CA VAL A 12 -0.65 9.30 -35.26
C VAL A 12 0.03 8.00 -35.68
N THR A 13 1.36 8.01 -35.78
CA THR A 13 2.11 6.81 -36.12
C THR A 13 2.18 5.86 -34.93
N THR A 14 1.70 4.64 -35.13
CA THR A 14 1.59 3.60 -34.10
C THR A 14 2.81 2.68 -34.10
N TYR A 15 2.86 1.73 -33.16
CA TYR A 15 3.91 0.72 -33.04
C TYR A 15 4.12 -0.18 -34.28
N ARG A 16 3.19 -0.15 -35.23
CA ARG A 16 3.32 -0.83 -36.54
C ARG A 16 4.04 0.02 -37.59
N GLN A 17 4.33 1.28 -37.31
CA GLN A 17 4.78 2.30 -38.28
C GLN A 17 6.01 3.09 -37.83
N SER A 18 6.21 3.30 -36.53
CA SER A 18 7.31 4.10 -35.96
C SER A 18 7.93 3.41 -34.74
N LYS A 19 9.17 3.78 -34.39
CA LYS A 19 9.81 3.32 -33.16
C LYS A 19 9.37 4.18 -31.98
N ILE A 20 9.37 3.61 -30.77
CA ILE A 20 9.07 4.36 -29.54
C ILE A 20 10.06 5.52 -29.30
N SER A 21 11.29 5.43 -29.81
CA SER A 21 12.26 6.54 -29.84
C SER A 21 11.74 7.80 -30.53
N ASP A 22 10.83 7.65 -31.49
CA ASP A 22 10.36 8.71 -32.37
C ASP A 22 9.22 9.51 -31.71
N ARG A 23 8.72 9.03 -30.56
CA ARG A 23 7.69 9.66 -29.73
C ARG A 23 8.25 10.68 -28.72
N PHE A 24 9.58 10.79 -28.58
CA PHE A 24 10.24 11.78 -27.72
C PHE A 24 10.06 13.23 -28.24
N GLN A 25 9.17 13.97 -27.60
CA GLN A 25 8.85 15.37 -27.91
C GLN A 25 9.85 16.33 -27.27
N LEU A 26 10.06 17.50 -27.88
CA LEU A 26 10.89 18.56 -27.29
C LEU A 26 10.15 19.21 -26.11
N LEU A 27 10.80 19.29 -24.95
CA LEU A 27 10.27 19.94 -23.74
C LEU A 27 10.46 21.46 -23.86
N ILE A 28 9.67 22.10 -24.71
CA ILE A 28 9.72 23.55 -24.96
C ILE A 28 9.01 24.27 -23.82
N THR A 29 9.75 24.80 -22.84
CA THR A 29 9.15 25.48 -21.69
C THR A 29 9.69 26.91 -21.51
N LYS A 30 8.75 27.87 -21.43
CA LYS A 30 9.02 29.27 -21.04
C LYS A 30 8.92 29.50 -19.52
N LYS A 31 8.54 28.46 -18.79
CA LYS A 31 8.41 28.39 -17.32
C LYS A 31 9.07 27.09 -16.84
N GLU A 32 9.27 26.95 -15.54
CA GLU A 32 9.59 25.66 -14.93
C GLU A 32 8.46 24.64 -15.14
N VAL A 33 8.83 23.37 -15.29
CA VAL A 33 7.92 22.22 -15.18
C VAL A 33 7.84 21.86 -13.71
N GLU A 34 6.65 21.80 -13.14
CA GLU A 34 6.47 21.30 -11.78
C GLU A 34 6.14 19.81 -11.79
N CYS A 35 6.80 19.03 -10.93
CA CYS A 35 6.48 17.63 -10.68
C CYS A 35 6.45 17.34 -9.18
N ASP A 36 5.57 16.44 -8.74
CA ASP A 36 5.48 16.00 -7.35
C ASP A 36 6.74 15.22 -6.97
N TYR A 37 7.13 14.29 -7.83
CA TYR A 37 8.25 13.39 -7.65
C TYR A 37 9.22 13.50 -8.83
N VAL A 38 10.52 13.64 -8.53
CA VAL A 38 11.57 13.70 -9.55
C VAL A 38 12.67 12.69 -9.22
N GLY A 39 12.95 11.76 -10.13
CA GLY A 39 14.10 10.86 -10.05
C GLY A 39 15.16 11.29 -11.06
N VAL A 40 16.43 11.39 -10.64
CA VAL A 40 17.55 11.79 -11.50
C VAL A 40 18.64 10.72 -11.53
N ASP A 41 18.96 10.25 -12.74
CA ASP A 41 20.15 9.49 -13.07
C ASP A 41 21.38 10.42 -13.04
N ALA A 42 22.15 10.35 -11.96
CA ALA A 42 23.40 11.09 -11.86
C ALA A 42 24.54 10.44 -12.68
N THR A 43 24.46 9.15 -13.03
CA THR A 43 25.51 8.45 -13.81
C THR A 43 25.53 8.90 -15.28
N ALA A 44 24.38 9.19 -15.88
CA ALA A 44 24.30 9.77 -17.22
C ALA A 44 25.01 11.13 -17.30
N LEU A 45 24.90 11.95 -16.24
CA LEU A 45 25.56 13.27 -16.18
C LEU A 45 27.10 13.15 -16.20
N VAL A 46 27.66 12.08 -15.63
CA VAL A 46 29.13 11.84 -15.59
C VAL A 46 29.73 11.76 -16.99
N ALA A 47 29.03 11.17 -17.97
CA ALA A 47 29.50 11.09 -19.35
C ALA A 47 29.61 12.48 -20.03
N THR A 48 28.76 13.43 -19.63
CA THR A 48 28.85 14.84 -20.06
C THR A 48 29.95 15.58 -19.30
N GLY A 49 30.08 15.37 -17.99
CA GLY A 49 31.19 15.94 -17.21
C GLY A 49 32.57 15.50 -17.72
N LEU A 50 32.75 14.22 -18.05
CA LEU A 50 33.97 13.67 -18.67
C LEU A 50 34.31 14.35 -20.01
N ARG A 51 33.30 14.58 -20.86
CA ARG A 51 33.47 15.26 -22.16
C ARG A 51 33.91 16.73 -22.00
N LEU A 52 33.48 17.40 -20.94
CA LEU A 52 33.88 18.78 -20.62
C LEU A 52 35.29 18.83 -19.99
N ALA A 53 35.58 17.94 -19.05
CA ALA A 53 36.88 17.85 -18.37
C ALA A 53 38.01 17.21 -19.20
N LYS A 54 37.79 16.92 -20.49
CA LYS A 54 38.71 16.16 -21.37
C LYS A 54 40.13 16.74 -21.48
N ASN A 55 40.29 18.05 -21.29
CA ASN A 55 41.58 18.76 -21.39
C ASN A 55 42.35 18.78 -20.05
N VAL A 56 41.81 18.21 -18.97
CA VAL A 56 42.44 18.24 -17.64
C VAL A 56 43.44 17.09 -17.51
N THR A 57 44.74 17.43 -17.52
CA THR A 57 45.86 16.48 -17.56
C THR A 57 46.00 15.61 -16.31
N SER A 58 45.87 16.21 -15.11
CA SER A 58 45.91 15.46 -13.85
C SER A 58 44.59 14.75 -13.59
N GLU A 59 44.64 13.43 -13.41
CA GLU A 59 43.47 12.58 -13.13
C GLU A 59 42.68 13.03 -11.89
N GLN A 60 43.36 13.29 -10.77
CA GLN A 60 42.69 13.77 -9.55
C GLN A 60 41.99 15.12 -9.76
N ARG A 61 42.58 16.01 -10.57
CA ARG A 61 41.96 17.29 -10.95
C ARG A 61 40.78 17.07 -11.90
N ARG A 62 40.90 16.13 -12.84
CA ARG A 62 39.84 15.73 -13.77
C ARG A 62 38.62 15.19 -13.01
N HIS A 63 38.82 14.34 -12.00
CA HIS A 63 37.72 13.80 -11.19
C HIS A 63 36.97 14.89 -10.39
N LYS A 64 37.70 15.84 -9.79
CA LYS A 64 37.11 17.01 -9.13
C LYS A 64 36.32 17.89 -10.11
N GLU A 65 36.82 18.07 -11.33
CA GLU A 65 36.16 18.88 -12.36
C GLU A 65 34.92 18.20 -12.97
N VAL A 66 34.95 16.87 -13.20
CA VAL A 66 33.76 16.10 -13.58
C VAL A 66 32.69 16.20 -12.50
N ALA A 67 33.06 16.03 -11.22
CA ALA A 67 32.13 16.17 -10.10
C ALA A 67 31.54 17.58 -10.00
N ARG A 68 32.33 18.63 -10.29
CA ARG A 68 31.87 20.03 -10.40
C ARG A 68 30.87 20.21 -11.55
N HIS A 69 31.10 19.59 -12.71
CA HIS A 69 30.16 19.65 -13.83
C HIS A 69 28.85 18.92 -13.54
N VAL A 70 28.89 17.70 -12.99
CA VAL A 70 27.69 16.93 -12.62
C VAL A 70 26.83 17.69 -11.60
N SER A 71 27.48 18.25 -10.58
CA SER A 71 26.89 19.17 -9.58
C SER A 71 26.13 20.33 -10.23
N GLN A 72 26.73 20.99 -11.24
CA GLN A 72 26.10 22.11 -11.94
C GLN A 72 24.98 21.66 -12.90
N SER A 73 25.14 20.54 -13.60
CA SER A 73 24.09 20.00 -14.47
C SER A 73 22.84 19.59 -13.68
N LEU A 74 23.00 18.98 -12.51
CA LEU A 74 21.87 18.68 -11.61
C LEU A 74 21.13 19.95 -11.18
N GLN A 75 21.84 21.00 -10.73
CA GLN A 75 21.23 22.28 -10.38
C GLN A 75 20.54 22.96 -11.58
N GLN A 76 21.05 22.80 -12.81
CA GLN A 76 20.41 23.31 -14.02
C GLN A 76 19.16 22.52 -14.42
N LEU A 77 19.14 21.20 -14.20
CA LEU A 77 17.98 20.34 -14.44
C LEU A 77 16.85 20.65 -13.45
N LEU A 78 17.16 20.74 -12.16
CA LEU A 78 16.16 21.02 -11.12
C LEU A 78 15.59 22.47 -11.18
N LYS A 79 16.29 23.39 -11.85
CA LYS A 79 15.76 24.72 -12.22
C LYS A 79 14.85 24.71 -13.47
N LYS A 80 14.83 23.62 -14.24
CA LYS A 80 13.89 23.42 -15.37
C LYS A 80 12.72 22.51 -14.98
N VAL A 81 12.98 21.52 -14.12
CA VAL A 81 12.01 20.56 -13.58
C VAL A 81 12.03 20.65 -12.05
N ARG A 82 11.12 21.47 -11.51
CA ARG A 82 11.00 21.74 -10.08
C ARG A 82 10.24 20.62 -9.39
N CYS A 83 10.87 20.01 -8.38
CA CYS A 83 10.24 19.00 -7.54
C CYS A 83 9.45 19.65 -6.39
N LYS A 84 8.28 19.09 -6.04
CA LYS A 84 7.43 19.55 -4.93
C LYS A 84 7.50 18.67 -3.67
N LYS A 85 7.43 17.35 -3.81
CA LYS A 85 7.31 16.40 -2.69
C LYS A 85 8.63 15.68 -2.39
N SER A 86 9.15 14.87 -3.33
CA SER A 86 10.36 14.05 -3.11
C SER A 86 11.27 13.93 -4.33
N LEU A 87 12.56 14.15 -4.11
CA LEU A 87 13.62 14.07 -5.11
C LEU A 87 14.52 12.85 -4.84
N LEU A 88 14.56 11.89 -5.76
CA LEU A 88 15.60 10.86 -5.81
C LEU A 88 16.76 11.32 -6.69
N ILE A 89 17.98 11.15 -6.18
CA ILE A 89 19.22 11.18 -6.97
C ILE A 89 19.84 9.77 -6.89
N ALA A 90 19.92 9.08 -8.01
CA ALA A 90 20.44 7.71 -8.09
C ALA A 90 21.76 7.68 -8.88
N MET A 91 22.69 6.86 -8.42
CA MET A 91 23.90 6.48 -9.14
C MET A 91 23.91 4.96 -9.33
N ASP A 92 24.59 4.48 -10.37
CA ASP A 92 24.74 3.04 -10.58
C ASP A 92 25.57 2.44 -9.45
N GLY A 93 25.06 1.33 -8.93
CA GLY A 93 25.71 0.49 -7.93
C GLY A 93 26.42 -0.70 -8.54
N ALA A 94 26.70 -1.69 -7.69
CA ALA A 94 27.12 -3.01 -8.14
C ALA A 94 25.94 -3.76 -8.78
N GLU A 95 26.19 -4.46 -9.89
CA GLU A 95 25.17 -5.12 -10.70
C GLU A 95 25.30 -6.66 -10.61
N THR A 96 24.92 -7.42 -11.63
CA THR A 96 24.98 -8.90 -11.61
C THR A 96 26.35 -9.45 -12.04
N LEU A 97 26.67 -10.68 -11.61
CA LEU A 97 27.82 -11.43 -12.12
C LEU A 97 27.76 -11.60 -13.64
N LEU A 98 26.60 -11.93 -14.21
CA LEU A 98 26.40 -12.02 -15.67
C LEU A 98 26.77 -10.71 -16.39
N LYS A 99 26.36 -9.55 -15.86
CA LYS A 99 26.69 -8.25 -16.44
C LYS A 99 28.18 -7.89 -16.26
N ALA A 100 28.80 -8.35 -15.18
CA ALA A 100 30.25 -8.24 -14.96
C ALA A 100 31.03 -9.10 -15.98
N GLU A 101 30.57 -10.33 -16.21
CA GLU A 101 31.13 -11.29 -17.17
C GLU A 101 31.05 -10.76 -18.61
N HIS A 102 29.88 -10.26 -19.04
CA HIS A 102 29.73 -9.61 -20.34
C HIS A 102 30.66 -8.40 -20.50
N THR A 103 30.81 -7.57 -19.45
CA THR A 103 31.72 -6.40 -19.47
C THR A 103 33.18 -6.82 -19.61
N ARG A 104 33.59 -7.85 -18.86
CA ARG A 104 34.95 -8.40 -18.80
C ARG A 104 35.36 -9.13 -20.08
N GLY A 105 34.44 -9.92 -20.65
CA GLY A 105 34.63 -10.67 -21.89
C GLY A 105 34.47 -9.84 -23.17
N SER A 106 33.92 -8.61 -23.06
CA SER A 106 33.82 -7.69 -24.19
C SER A 106 35.18 -7.24 -24.70
N SER A 107 35.30 -7.07 -26.01
CA SER A 107 36.49 -6.44 -26.61
C SER A 107 36.62 -4.98 -26.17
N VAL A 108 37.87 -4.54 -25.97
CA VAL A 108 38.15 -3.16 -25.54
C VAL A 108 37.76 -2.20 -26.67
N THR A 109 36.69 -1.46 -26.43
CA THR A 109 36.18 -0.41 -27.32
C THR A 109 35.94 0.86 -26.52
N ARG A 110 35.90 2.02 -27.20
CA ARG A 110 35.59 3.32 -26.56
C ARG A 110 34.28 3.33 -25.76
N LYS A 111 33.31 2.47 -26.12
CA LYS A 111 32.06 2.28 -25.35
C LYS A 111 32.34 1.58 -24.00
N ILE A 112 33.15 0.52 -24.02
CA ILE A 112 33.56 -0.21 -22.82
C ILE A 112 34.49 0.65 -21.95
N GLU A 113 35.51 1.31 -22.49
CA GLU A 113 36.39 2.23 -21.75
C GLU A 113 35.60 3.32 -20.98
N SER A 114 34.64 3.96 -21.67
CA SER A 114 33.73 4.97 -21.11
C SER A 114 32.78 4.43 -20.04
N ARG A 115 32.56 3.11 -20.01
CA ARG A 115 31.82 2.40 -18.95
C ARG A 115 32.74 2.02 -17.79
N LEU A 116 33.92 1.46 -18.05
CA LEU A 116 34.90 1.07 -17.04
C LEU A 116 35.28 2.25 -16.11
N MET A 117 35.45 3.46 -16.66
CA MET A 117 35.68 4.67 -15.84
C MET A 117 34.50 5.05 -14.93
N ARG A 118 33.27 4.65 -15.26
CA ARG A 118 32.03 5.00 -14.54
C ARG A 118 31.48 3.84 -13.70
N LEU A 119 32.24 2.76 -13.50
CA LEU A 119 31.88 1.69 -12.56
C LEU A 119 31.79 2.25 -11.12
N PRO A 120 30.90 1.71 -10.28
CA PRO A 120 30.54 2.30 -8.98
C PRO A 120 31.74 2.54 -8.05
N GLY A 121 32.71 1.61 -8.06
CA GLY A 121 33.86 1.64 -7.18
C GLY A 121 34.99 2.59 -7.61
N THR A 122 34.91 3.24 -8.78
CA THR A 122 36.05 4.04 -9.28
C THR A 122 36.25 5.33 -8.49
N PRO A 123 37.50 5.83 -8.35
CA PRO A 123 37.78 7.12 -7.71
C PRO A 123 37.02 8.30 -8.35
N LEU A 124 36.64 8.19 -9.62
CA LEU A 124 35.80 9.17 -10.31
C LEU A 124 34.38 9.19 -9.73
N MET A 125 33.70 8.04 -9.71
CA MET A 125 32.32 7.94 -9.21
C MET A 125 32.24 8.30 -7.73
N GLN A 126 33.25 7.90 -6.94
CA GLN A 126 33.36 8.29 -5.53
C GLN A 126 33.52 9.80 -5.32
N ALA A 127 34.26 10.50 -6.18
CA ALA A 127 34.39 11.96 -6.13
C ALA A 127 33.10 12.68 -6.56
N VAL A 128 32.32 12.09 -7.50
CA VAL A 128 31.00 12.60 -7.90
C VAL A 128 30.00 12.44 -6.75
N GLU A 129 29.89 11.25 -6.16
CA GLU A 129 29.00 10.98 -5.01
C GLU A 129 29.28 11.94 -3.86
N GLU A 130 30.54 12.05 -3.42
CA GLU A 130 30.89 12.96 -2.33
C GLU A 130 30.61 14.42 -2.62
N ARG A 131 30.71 14.86 -3.90
CA ARG A 131 30.39 16.24 -4.27
C ARG A 131 28.89 16.50 -4.19
N LEU A 132 28.05 15.53 -4.60
CA LEU A 132 26.61 15.64 -4.55
C LEU A 132 26.09 15.58 -3.10
N VAL A 133 26.58 14.63 -2.30
CA VAL A 133 26.22 14.51 -0.86
C VAL A 133 26.61 15.77 -0.09
N ARG A 134 27.79 16.35 -0.33
CA ARG A 134 28.23 17.63 0.29
C ARG A 134 27.43 18.86 -0.15
N MET A 135 26.52 18.76 -1.11
CA MET A 135 25.60 19.84 -1.50
C MET A 135 24.24 19.76 -0.78
N MET A 136 23.95 18.68 -0.05
CA MET A 136 22.67 18.49 0.60
C MET A 136 22.71 19.00 2.04
N PRO A 137 21.77 19.87 2.49
CA PRO A 137 20.65 20.47 1.76
C PRO A 137 20.88 21.96 1.37
N ASP A 138 21.02 22.24 0.07
CA ASP A 138 20.97 23.60 -0.50
C ASP A 138 19.52 24.05 -0.73
N ARG A 139 19.03 24.97 0.11
CA ARG A 139 17.58 25.29 0.26
C ARG A 139 16.91 25.91 -0.96
N GLN A 140 17.62 26.41 -1.96
CA GLN A 140 16.99 27.19 -3.05
C GLN A 140 16.26 26.35 -4.11
N ILE A 141 16.51 25.04 -4.18
CA ILE A 141 16.13 24.20 -5.33
C ILE A 141 15.50 22.85 -4.89
N LEU A 142 15.66 22.44 -3.63
CA LEU A 142 15.28 21.12 -3.13
C LEU A 142 13.85 21.11 -2.54
N PRO A 143 13.08 20.02 -2.72
CA PRO A 143 11.81 19.79 -2.01
C PRO A 143 12.06 19.40 -0.55
N SER A 144 11.00 19.15 0.23
CA SER A 144 11.11 18.75 1.65
C SER A 144 11.67 17.34 1.88
N GLU A 145 11.70 16.46 0.88
CA GLU A 145 12.35 15.15 0.94
C GLU A 145 13.39 14.97 -0.17
N VAL A 146 14.62 14.62 0.19
CA VAL A 146 15.68 14.26 -0.76
C VAL A 146 16.26 12.90 -0.41
N VAL A 147 16.19 11.95 -1.34
CA VAL A 147 16.78 10.61 -1.24
C VAL A 147 17.99 10.53 -2.17
N PHE A 148 19.12 10.05 -1.69
CA PHE A 148 20.32 9.81 -2.49
C PHE A 148 20.73 8.33 -2.43
N SER A 149 20.61 7.63 -3.56
CA SER A 149 20.97 6.21 -3.68
C SER A 149 22.32 6.08 -4.38
N GLY A 150 23.38 6.06 -3.56
CA GLY A 150 24.77 6.12 -4.01
C GLY A 150 25.31 4.85 -4.68
N THR A 151 26.59 4.92 -5.02
CA THR A 151 27.37 3.86 -5.68
C THR A 151 27.56 2.59 -4.84
N CYS A 152 27.52 2.74 -3.51
CA CYS A 152 27.64 1.63 -2.56
C CYS A 152 26.28 1.01 -2.18
N VAL A 153 25.17 1.55 -2.72
CA VAL A 153 23.86 0.89 -2.73
C VAL A 153 23.81 -0.02 -3.96
N GLN A 154 23.36 -1.26 -3.80
CA GLN A 154 23.27 -2.23 -4.91
C GLN A 154 22.31 -1.78 -6.02
N GLY A 155 22.56 -2.21 -7.26
CA GLY A 155 21.63 -2.09 -8.38
C GLY A 155 21.93 -0.91 -9.31
N CYS A 156 21.48 -1.01 -10.55
CA CYS A 156 21.53 0.09 -11.52
C CYS A 156 20.50 1.18 -11.18
N VAL A 157 20.58 2.32 -11.87
CA VAL A 157 19.64 3.43 -11.70
C VAL A 157 18.19 3.03 -12.00
N GLU A 158 17.93 2.22 -13.04
CA GLU A 158 16.57 1.77 -13.39
C GLU A 158 15.94 0.97 -12.24
N GLN A 159 16.71 0.08 -11.60
CA GLN A 159 16.26 -0.70 -10.45
C GLN A 159 15.90 0.23 -9.29
N LYS A 160 16.81 1.15 -8.94
CA LYS A 160 16.65 2.11 -7.85
C LYS A 160 15.46 3.05 -8.07
N MET A 161 15.24 3.51 -9.30
CA MET A 161 14.08 4.32 -9.66
C MET A 161 12.77 3.56 -9.49
N SER A 162 12.69 2.29 -9.92
CA SER A 162 11.47 1.50 -9.70
C SER A 162 11.24 1.16 -8.23
N ALA A 163 12.27 0.83 -7.47
CA ALA A 163 12.18 0.56 -6.03
C ALA A 163 11.66 1.79 -5.25
N TRP A 164 12.25 2.96 -5.50
CA TRP A 164 11.81 4.22 -4.89
C TRP A 164 10.39 4.63 -5.35
N ALA A 165 10.05 4.48 -6.63
CA ALA A 165 8.72 4.82 -7.12
C ALA A 165 7.63 3.91 -6.53
N LEU A 166 7.91 2.62 -6.29
CA LEU A 166 7.00 1.73 -5.58
C LEU A 166 6.90 2.09 -4.08
N ASP A 167 8.00 2.51 -3.44
CA ASP A 167 7.98 3.07 -2.08
C ASP A 167 7.23 4.40 -1.99
N LEU A 168 7.22 5.24 -3.03
CA LEU A 168 6.32 6.39 -3.13
C LEU A 168 4.86 5.92 -3.20
N ALA A 169 4.57 4.93 -4.04
CA ALA A 169 3.24 4.35 -4.18
C ALA A 169 2.75 3.60 -2.92
N SER A 170 3.65 3.29 -1.99
CA SER A 170 3.32 2.69 -0.68
C SER A 170 2.79 3.68 0.37
N ARG A 171 2.76 4.98 0.05
CA ARG A 171 2.42 6.05 0.99
C ARG A 171 0.93 6.36 0.97
N ASP A 172 0.40 6.63 2.15
CA ASP A 172 -1.01 6.94 2.41
C ASP A 172 -1.45 8.27 1.77
N SER A 173 -0.49 9.09 1.35
CA SER A 173 -0.67 10.36 0.61
C SER A 173 -0.48 10.23 -0.91
N PHE A 174 -0.29 9.03 -1.44
CA PHE A 174 -0.10 8.78 -2.86
C PHE A 174 -1.42 8.74 -3.63
N SER A 175 -1.44 9.32 -4.82
CA SER A 175 -2.56 9.25 -5.75
C SER A 175 -2.06 9.07 -7.18
N GLY A 176 -2.04 7.82 -7.67
CA GLY A 176 -1.45 7.46 -8.97
C GLY A 176 -2.10 8.09 -10.21
N SER A 177 -3.28 8.69 -10.07
CA SER A 177 -3.98 9.45 -11.11
C SER A 177 -3.61 10.95 -11.13
N THR A 178 -3.18 11.52 -10.01
CA THR A 178 -2.84 12.96 -9.90
C THR A 178 -1.33 13.20 -9.78
N ASP A 179 -0.64 12.40 -8.97
CA ASP A 179 0.76 12.61 -8.62
C ASP A 179 1.69 12.44 -9.82
N SER A 180 2.46 13.49 -10.09
CA SER A 180 3.35 13.58 -11.23
C SER A 180 4.75 13.04 -10.94
N LEU A 181 5.19 12.02 -11.67
CA LEU A 181 6.53 11.41 -11.56
C LEU A 181 7.37 11.67 -12.82
N CYS A 182 8.52 12.32 -12.66
CA CYS A 182 9.46 12.62 -13.74
C CYS A 182 10.80 11.91 -13.54
N LEU A 183 11.18 11.03 -14.48
CA LEU A 183 12.44 10.28 -14.48
C LEU A 183 13.43 10.87 -15.48
N ILE A 184 14.43 11.60 -14.99
CA ILE A 184 15.42 12.34 -15.78
C ILE A 184 16.70 11.51 -15.91
N GLY A 185 17.15 11.19 -17.13
CA GLY A 185 18.36 10.38 -17.30
C GLY A 185 18.59 9.74 -18.68
N ALA A 186 19.03 8.49 -18.65
CA ALA A 186 19.27 7.65 -19.83
C ALA A 186 18.03 7.51 -20.75
N SER A 187 18.28 7.30 -22.04
CA SER A 187 17.24 7.23 -23.08
C SER A 187 16.34 6.00 -23.02
N GLU A 188 16.59 5.04 -22.12
CA GLU A 188 15.76 3.86 -21.91
C GLU A 188 14.91 3.93 -20.63
N LEU A 189 14.96 5.03 -19.85
CA LEU A 189 14.11 5.21 -18.65
C LEU A 189 12.61 5.23 -18.95
N TYR A 190 12.19 5.32 -20.22
CA TYR A 190 10.79 5.08 -20.60
C TYR A 190 10.35 3.63 -20.38
N LEU A 191 11.26 2.67 -20.24
CA LEU A 191 10.94 1.31 -19.83
C LEU A 191 10.41 1.30 -18.39
N ASN A 192 10.98 2.09 -17.47
CA ASN A 192 10.40 2.32 -16.14
C ASN A 192 9.03 3.02 -16.23
N VAL A 193 8.87 4.03 -17.09
CA VAL A 193 7.57 4.69 -17.34
C VAL A 193 6.50 3.67 -17.77
N MET A 194 6.86 2.71 -18.62
CA MET A 194 5.96 1.62 -19.02
C MET A 194 5.71 0.63 -17.88
N ALA A 195 6.76 0.24 -17.13
CA ALA A 195 6.72 -0.75 -16.05
C ALA A 195 5.99 -0.32 -14.76
N LEU A 196 6.03 0.98 -14.42
CA LEU A 196 5.48 1.57 -13.20
C LEU A 196 3.95 1.69 -13.25
N SER A 197 3.30 0.53 -13.18
CA SER A 197 1.85 0.37 -13.30
C SER A 197 0.99 1.14 -12.27
N PRO A 198 1.44 1.43 -11.03
CA PRO A 198 0.69 2.31 -10.11
C PRO A 198 0.61 3.79 -10.55
N PHE A 199 1.45 4.24 -11.50
CA PHE A 199 1.48 5.61 -11.97
C PHE A 199 0.82 5.74 -13.35
N TYR A 200 0.00 6.77 -13.51
CA TYR A 200 -0.55 7.21 -14.80
C TYR A 200 0.05 8.54 -15.26
N ASN A 201 0.29 9.48 -14.34
CA ASN A 201 0.95 10.76 -14.61
C ASN A 201 2.48 10.64 -14.50
N VAL A 202 3.08 9.74 -15.29
CA VAL A 202 4.53 9.44 -15.27
C VAL A 202 5.20 9.71 -16.62
N MET A 203 6.43 10.24 -16.58
CA MET A 203 7.20 10.65 -17.76
C MET A 203 8.70 10.41 -17.61
N SER A 204 9.38 10.18 -18.73
CA SER A 204 10.83 10.16 -18.85
C SER A 204 11.32 11.44 -19.53
N VAL A 205 12.44 12.00 -19.06
CA VAL A 205 13.11 13.16 -19.65
C VAL A 205 14.58 12.82 -19.95
N VAL A 206 15.02 13.14 -21.16
CA VAL A 206 16.38 12.89 -21.66
C VAL A 206 17.02 14.23 -22.02
N GLN A 207 18.22 14.50 -21.50
CA GLN A 207 18.99 15.69 -21.84
C GLN A 207 19.89 15.44 -23.06
N ASN A 208 19.52 16.03 -24.21
CA ASN A 208 20.33 16.03 -25.42
C ASN A 208 21.01 17.40 -25.57
N ASN A 209 22.26 17.49 -25.10
CA ASN A 209 23.04 18.74 -25.02
C ASN A 209 22.36 19.81 -24.16
N ALA A 210 21.78 20.85 -24.77
CA ALA A 210 21.04 21.92 -24.07
C ALA A 210 19.54 21.65 -23.99
N ASP A 211 19.02 20.82 -24.91
CA ASP A 211 17.61 20.48 -25.05
C ASP A 211 17.21 19.38 -24.08
N LEU A 212 16.01 19.49 -23.54
CA LEU A 212 15.33 18.40 -22.84
C LEU A 212 14.28 17.82 -23.79
N ARG A 213 14.22 16.49 -23.91
CA ARG A 213 13.12 15.79 -24.58
C ARG A 213 12.35 14.96 -23.56
N GLN A 214 11.04 14.88 -23.73
CA GLN A 214 10.13 14.16 -22.85
C GLN A 214 9.39 13.04 -23.59
N MET A 215 9.02 11.99 -22.86
CA MET A 215 8.01 11.02 -23.27
C MET A 215 7.19 10.63 -22.05
N ARG A 216 5.88 10.92 -22.08
CA ARG A 216 4.92 10.60 -21.03
C ARG A 216 4.31 9.23 -21.29
N LEU A 217 3.76 8.57 -20.27
CA LEU A 217 2.99 7.34 -20.46
C LEU A 217 1.88 7.51 -21.52
N GLN A 218 1.21 8.67 -21.51
CA GLN A 218 0.22 9.07 -22.52
C GLN A 218 0.75 8.92 -23.97
N ASP A 219 1.99 9.37 -24.23
CA ASP A 219 2.59 9.33 -25.57
C ASP A 219 2.91 7.90 -26.03
N ILE A 220 3.09 6.98 -25.07
CA ILE A 220 3.30 5.53 -25.27
C ILE A 220 1.97 4.80 -25.46
N LEU A 221 0.94 5.11 -24.66
CA LEU A 221 -0.40 4.51 -24.80
C LEU A 221 -1.06 4.88 -26.13
N GLU A 222 -0.84 6.10 -26.63
CA GLU A 222 -1.23 6.51 -27.99
C GLU A 222 -0.47 5.74 -29.07
N TRP A 223 0.83 5.46 -28.86
CA TRP A 223 1.65 4.70 -29.80
C TRP A 223 1.26 3.20 -29.84
N LEU A 224 0.74 2.66 -28.74
CA LEU A 224 0.26 1.27 -28.59
C LEU A 224 -1.20 1.03 -29.00
N ASP A 225 -1.92 2.05 -29.49
CA ASP A 225 -3.39 2.03 -29.71
C ASP A 225 -4.24 1.75 -28.44
N LEU A 226 -3.65 1.87 -27.24
CA LEU A 226 -4.30 1.58 -25.95
C LEU A 226 -4.93 2.80 -25.26
N ASP A 227 -4.54 4.01 -25.67
CA ASP A 227 -5.01 5.28 -25.10
C ASP A 227 -6.54 5.37 -24.97
N LYS A 228 -7.27 4.95 -26.00
CA LYS A 228 -8.73 5.03 -26.04
C LYS A 228 -9.36 4.20 -24.90
N ARG A 229 -8.93 2.95 -24.74
CA ARG A 229 -9.39 2.02 -23.69
C ARG A 229 -9.00 2.49 -22.28
N ALA A 230 -7.82 3.10 -22.13
CA ALA A 230 -7.43 3.73 -20.87
C ALA A 230 -8.38 4.87 -20.46
N LYS A 231 -8.80 5.70 -21.42
CA LYS A 231 -9.77 6.79 -21.20
C LYS A 231 -11.22 6.32 -21.04
N GLU A 232 -11.56 5.15 -21.57
CA GLU A 232 -12.86 4.47 -21.39
C GLU A 232 -12.96 3.71 -20.05
N GLY A 233 -11.95 3.81 -19.17
CA GLY A 233 -12.00 3.34 -17.78
C GLY A 233 -11.30 2.00 -17.52
N GLU A 234 -10.69 1.37 -18.52
CA GLU A 234 -10.00 0.07 -18.38
C GLU A 234 -8.61 0.15 -17.68
N SER A 235 -8.44 1.03 -16.68
CA SER A 235 -7.15 1.34 -16.05
C SER A 235 -6.33 0.09 -15.67
N VAL A 236 -6.95 -0.86 -14.94
CA VAL A 236 -6.37 -2.16 -14.57
C VAL A 236 -5.91 -2.98 -15.77
N THR A 237 -6.78 -3.13 -16.78
CA THR A 237 -6.47 -3.89 -17.99
C THR A 237 -5.26 -3.29 -18.69
N ILE A 238 -5.19 -1.96 -18.78
CA ILE A 238 -4.05 -1.26 -19.38
C ILE A 238 -2.79 -1.35 -18.51
N ALA A 239 -2.89 -1.35 -17.18
CA ALA A 239 -1.76 -1.58 -16.26
C ALA A 239 -1.17 -3.00 -16.42
N LYS A 240 -2.02 -4.01 -16.61
CA LYS A 240 -1.59 -5.39 -16.89
C LYS A 240 -1.05 -5.54 -18.32
N MET A 241 -1.72 -4.97 -19.33
CA MET A 241 -1.21 -4.91 -20.71
C MET A 241 0.14 -4.20 -20.80
N ARG A 242 0.38 -3.10 -20.06
CA ARG A 242 1.71 -2.46 -19.96
C ARG A 242 2.78 -3.42 -19.46
N THR A 243 2.44 -4.25 -18.47
CA THR A 243 3.35 -5.26 -17.89
C THR A 243 3.68 -6.34 -18.92
N ASP A 244 2.67 -6.87 -19.60
CA ASP A 244 2.82 -7.90 -20.63
C ASP A 244 3.57 -7.39 -21.87
N ILE A 245 3.18 -6.22 -22.38
CA ILE A 245 3.78 -5.58 -23.56
C ILE A 245 5.23 -5.16 -23.29
N LEU A 246 5.60 -4.78 -22.07
CA LEU A 246 7.00 -4.57 -21.70
C LEU A 246 7.84 -5.83 -21.86
N PHE A 247 7.33 -7.00 -21.49
CA PHE A 247 8.05 -8.26 -21.69
C PHE A 247 8.23 -8.57 -23.18
N LEU A 248 7.14 -8.45 -23.96
CA LEU A 248 7.19 -8.58 -25.43
C LEU A 248 8.14 -7.55 -26.08
N PHE A 249 8.24 -6.34 -25.52
CA PHE A 249 9.16 -5.31 -25.99
C PHE A 249 10.62 -5.72 -25.77
N ILE A 250 11.01 -6.18 -24.57
CA ILE A 250 12.40 -6.55 -24.29
C ILE A 250 12.82 -7.84 -25.02
N LEU A 251 11.89 -8.77 -25.31
CA LEU A 251 12.18 -9.94 -26.17
C LEU A 251 12.51 -9.52 -27.62
N ALA A 252 11.81 -8.51 -28.16
CA ALA A 252 11.97 -8.07 -29.55
C ALA A 252 13.03 -6.98 -29.77
N ASN A 253 13.35 -6.17 -28.75
CA ASN A 253 14.26 -5.03 -28.84
C ASN A 253 15.51 -5.15 -27.95
N GLY A 254 15.50 -6.06 -26.98
CA GLY A 254 16.50 -6.12 -25.91
C GLY A 254 16.29 -5.05 -24.83
N ALA A 255 17.25 -4.94 -23.92
CA ALA A 255 17.32 -3.89 -22.90
C ALA A 255 18.79 -3.65 -22.50
N SER A 256 19.29 -2.42 -22.57
CA SER A 256 20.71 -2.14 -22.29
C SER A 256 21.06 -2.21 -20.80
N VAL A 257 20.07 -1.99 -19.93
CA VAL A 257 20.16 -2.10 -18.46
C VAL A 257 20.66 -3.47 -17.97
N THR A 258 20.39 -4.56 -18.68
CA THR A 258 20.81 -5.92 -18.30
C THR A 258 21.65 -6.62 -19.36
N GLU A 259 22.01 -5.90 -20.43
CA GLU A 259 22.64 -6.46 -21.64
C GLU A 259 21.83 -7.64 -22.22
N LEU A 260 20.50 -7.53 -22.15
CA LEU A 260 19.59 -8.45 -22.83
C LEU A 260 19.56 -8.08 -24.32
N HIS A 261 20.01 -9.01 -25.18
CA HIS A 261 19.90 -8.86 -26.63
C HIS A 261 18.49 -9.22 -27.13
N PRO A 262 18.02 -8.66 -28.26
CA PRO A 262 16.76 -9.08 -28.89
C PRO A 262 16.85 -10.50 -29.46
N ILE A 263 15.74 -11.24 -29.48
CA ILE A 263 15.61 -12.50 -30.23
C ILE A 263 15.65 -12.17 -31.75
N PRO A 264 16.55 -12.78 -32.54
CA PRO A 264 16.60 -12.58 -33.98
C PRO A 264 15.27 -12.90 -34.68
N SER A 265 14.89 -12.03 -35.63
CA SER A 265 13.66 -12.10 -36.42
C SER A 265 12.34 -11.96 -35.65
N LEU A 266 12.37 -11.63 -34.35
CA LEU A 266 11.15 -11.45 -33.55
C LEU A 266 10.61 -10.01 -33.65
N GLY A 267 9.56 -9.81 -34.44
CA GLY A 267 8.96 -8.48 -34.64
C GLY A 267 8.05 -8.05 -33.48
N PHE A 268 8.37 -6.92 -32.82
CA PHE A 268 7.56 -6.36 -31.73
C PHE A 268 6.11 -6.12 -32.12
N SER A 269 5.85 -5.60 -33.32
CA SER A 269 4.49 -5.36 -33.80
C SER A 269 3.70 -6.65 -33.97
N GLU A 270 4.31 -7.72 -34.50
CA GLU A 270 3.62 -9.01 -34.63
C GLU A 270 3.35 -9.62 -33.25
N LEU A 271 4.28 -9.53 -32.28
CA LEU A 271 4.04 -9.98 -30.90
C LEU A 271 2.81 -9.30 -30.28
N VAL A 272 2.73 -7.97 -30.35
CA VAL A 272 1.63 -7.21 -29.74
C VAL A 272 0.32 -7.44 -30.50
N ASP A 273 0.36 -7.56 -31.84
CA ASP A 273 -0.83 -7.94 -32.62
C ASP A 273 -1.34 -9.35 -32.28
N ARG A 274 -0.45 -10.35 -32.07
CA ARG A 274 -0.87 -11.68 -31.59
C ARG A 274 -1.44 -11.62 -30.18
N TYR A 275 -0.80 -10.89 -29.27
CA TYR A 275 -1.24 -10.75 -27.88
C TYR A 275 -2.61 -10.08 -27.77
N LEU A 276 -2.79 -8.91 -28.39
CA LEU A 276 -4.05 -8.17 -28.36
C LEU A 276 -5.17 -8.95 -29.06
N LYS A 277 -4.87 -9.65 -30.17
CA LYS A 277 -5.84 -10.53 -30.82
C LYS A 277 -6.28 -11.68 -29.88
N ASN A 278 -5.34 -12.37 -29.25
CA ASN A 278 -5.65 -13.48 -28.33
C ASN A 278 -6.46 -13.00 -27.12
N PHE A 279 -6.14 -11.82 -26.58
CA PHE A 279 -6.93 -11.18 -25.53
C PHE A 279 -8.39 -10.99 -25.97
N MET A 280 -8.61 -10.36 -27.14
CA MET A 280 -9.96 -10.10 -27.67
C MET A 280 -10.75 -11.40 -27.92
N GLU A 281 -10.14 -12.39 -28.59
CA GLU A 281 -10.77 -13.69 -28.85
C GLU A 281 -11.15 -14.42 -27.55
N THR A 282 -10.34 -14.29 -26.50
CA THR A 282 -10.61 -14.91 -25.19
C THR A 282 -11.81 -14.24 -24.51
N THR A 283 -11.88 -12.90 -24.50
CA THR A 283 -13.03 -12.17 -23.92
C THR A 283 -14.34 -12.45 -24.64
N SER A 284 -14.36 -12.47 -25.98
CA SER A 284 -15.58 -12.77 -26.75
C SER A 284 -16.06 -14.23 -26.59
N ASN A 285 -15.15 -15.15 -26.32
CA ASN A 285 -15.49 -16.56 -26.07
C ASN A 285 -16.11 -16.76 -24.69
N THR A 286 -15.72 -15.98 -23.67
CA THR A 286 -16.41 -16.01 -22.36
C THR A 286 -17.85 -15.49 -22.45
N GLU A 287 -18.08 -14.40 -23.20
CA GLU A 287 -19.40 -13.78 -23.37
C GLU A 287 -20.40 -14.68 -24.14
N THR A 288 -19.91 -15.56 -25.02
CA THR A 288 -20.76 -16.43 -25.85
C THR A 288 -21.12 -17.77 -25.19
N THR A 289 -20.46 -18.18 -24.10
CA THR A 289 -20.75 -19.45 -23.40
C THR A 289 -21.94 -19.41 -22.43
N GLU A 290 -22.46 -18.23 -22.06
CA GLU A 290 -23.59 -18.13 -21.11
C GLU A 290 -24.98 -18.06 -21.80
N GLY A 291 -25.02 -18.05 -23.14
CA GLY A 291 -26.22 -17.76 -23.94
C GLY A 291 -26.69 -18.85 -24.92
N GLY A 292 -27.19 -19.99 -24.44
CA GLY A 292 -28.11 -20.84 -25.23
C GLY A 292 -28.03 -22.37 -24.99
N GLY A 293 -29.18 -23.03 -24.75
CA GLY A 293 -29.16 -24.49 -24.51
C GLY A 293 -30.47 -25.24 -24.16
N LYS A 294 -31.66 -24.86 -24.66
CA LYS A 294 -32.87 -25.71 -24.51
C LYS A 294 -33.03 -26.66 -25.71
N GLY A 295 -32.65 -27.94 -25.60
CA GLY A 295 -32.81 -28.90 -26.71
C GLY A 295 -32.53 -30.38 -26.39
N LYS A 296 -33.59 -31.13 -26.04
CA LYS A 296 -33.79 -32.60 -26.09
C LYS A 296 -32.54 -33.49 -26.29
N GLY A 297 -32.17 -34.21 -25.22
CA GLY A 297 -31.02 -35.11 -25.19
C GLY A 297 -31.12 -36.43 -25.94
N ARG A 298 -30.02 -37.18 -25.83
CA ARG A 298 -29.93 -38.63 -26.02
C ARG A 298 -28.77 -39.15 -25.17
N GLU A 299 -28.90 -40.34 -24.59
CA GLU A 299 -27.82 -40.97 -23.83
C GLU A 299 -26.72 -41.50 -24.78
N GLY A 300 -25.47 -41.46 -24.33
CA GLY A 300 -24.32 -41.98 -25.07
C GLY A 300 -23.02 -41.73 -24.30
N SER A 301 -22.44 -42.79 -23.73
CA SER A 301 -21.11 -42.73 -23.11
C SER A 301 -20.00 -42.77 -24.18
N VAL A 302 -18.85 -42.15 -23.89
CA VAL A 302 -17.50 -42.71 -24.15
C VAL A 302 -16.39 -41.74 -23.69
N SER A 303 -15.33 -42.33 -23.12
CA SER A 303 -13.97 -41.81 -22.86
C SER A 303 -13.74 -40.58 -21.98
N LEU A 304 -12.88 -40.78 -20.96
CA LEU A 304 -11.96 -39.75 -20.45
C LEU A 304 -10.95 -39.38 -21.56
N HIS A 305 -10.45 -38.15 -21.60
CA HIS A 305 -9.01 -37.81 -21.53
C HIS A 305 -8.79 -36.28 -21.65
N SER A 306 -7.66 -35.80 -21.12
CA SER A 306 -7.24 -34.39 -21.03
C SER A 306 -8.15 -33.48 -20.19
N GLY A 307 -7.62 -32.98 -19.06
CA GLY A 307 -8.21 -31.84 -18.34
C GLY A 307 -7.59 -30.55 -18.86
N THR A 308 -8.36 -29.74 -19.58
CA THR A 308 -7.92 -28.43 -20.06
C THR A 308 -7.91 -27.41 -18.92
N VAL A 309 -6.71 -26.97 -18.53
CA VAL A 309 -6.53 -25.80 -17.67
C VAL A 309 -7.11 -24.58 -18.40
N LYS A 310 -7.97 -23.78 -17.75
CA LYS A 310 -8.41 -22.50 -18.31
C LYS A 310 -7.18 -21.60 -18.52
N GLU A 311 -6.88 -21.27 -19.78
CA GLU A 311 -5.75 -20.40 -20.11
C GLU A 311 -5.95 -19.01 -19.49
N GLY A 312 -4.90 -18.47 -18.85
CA GLY A 312 -4.92 -17.12 -18.28
C GLY A 312 -4.95 -16.04 -19.36
N LEU A 313 -5.74 -14.98 -19.15
CA LEU A 313 -5.96 -13.89 -20.11
C LEU A 313 -4.71 -13.00 -20.34
N PHE A 314 -3.78 -12.98 -19.37
CA PHE A 314 -2.58 -12.16 -19.37
C PHE A 314 -1.31 -13.03 -19.43
N LEU A 315 -0.20 -12.46 -19.88
CA LEU A 315 1.12 -13.11 -19.85
C LEU A 315 1.67 -13.15 -18.42
N PHE A 316 1.43 -12.11 -17.61
CA PHE A 316 1.83 -12.08 -16.21
C PHE A 316 0.65 -11.95 -15.25
N GLU A 317 0.76 -12.65 -14.13
CA GLU A 317 -0.15 -12.57 -12.98
C GLU A 317 0.64 -12.15 -11.73
N ASP A 318 0.13 -11.20 -10.95
CA ASP A 318 0.74 -10.80 -9.68
C ASP A 318 0.65 -11.96 -8.65
N TYR A 319 1.79 -12.36 -8.09
CA TYR A 319 1.91 -13.51 -7.17
C TYR A 319 2.30 -13.06 -5.74
N PRO A 320 2.22 -13.90 -4.70
CA PRO A 320 2.64 -13.49 -3.35
C PRO A 320 4.16 -13.23 -3.17
N GLY A 321 4.48 -12.36 -2.21
CA GLY A 321 5.82 -11.86 -1.88
C GLY A 321 6.32 -10.83 -2.89
N ASN A 322 5.44 -9.92 -3.33
CA ASN A 322 5.60 -9.17 -4.58
C ASN A 322 5.80 -10.15 -5.78
N THR A 323 6.42 -9.73 -6.88
CA THR A 323 6.72 -10.56 -8.07
C THR A 323 5.55 -10.89 -9.01
N LEU A 324 5.90 -11.36 -10.19
CA LEU A 324 5.03 -11.71 -11.30
C LEU A 324 5.28 -13.16 -11.75
N ARG A 325 4.21 -13.89 -12.07
CA ARG A 325 4.22 -15.26 -12.59
C ARG A 325 3.91 -15.26 -14.08
N LEU A 326 4.79 -15.85 -14.89
CA LEU A 326 4.65 -15.97 -16.34
C LEU A 326 3.77 -17.16 -16.73
N ASN A 327 2.78 -16.89 -17.57
CA ASN A 327 1.93 -17.83 -18.29
C ASN A 327 2.68 -18.40 -19.51
N ILE A 328 3.34 -19.56 -19.31
CA ILE A 328 4.19 -20.19 -20.34
C ILE A 328 3.38 -20.67 -21.57
N PRO A 329 2.18 -21.29 -21.43
CA PRO A 329 1.31 -21.62 -22.57
C PRO A 329 0.98 -20.43 -23.46
N LEU A 330 0.54 -19.30 -22.89
CA LEU A 330 0.20 -18.11 -23.68
C LEU A 330 1.42 -17.54 -24.40
N LEU A 331 2.57 -17.48 -23.73
CA LEU A 331 3.82 -17.06 -24.38
C LEU A 331 4.22 -18.01 -25.51
N SER A 332 4.16 -19.32 -25.28
CA SER A 332 4.48 -20.34 -26.29
C SER A 332 3.58 -20.21 -27.52
N ARG A 333 2.26 -20.06 -27.31
CA ARG A 333 1.25 -19.83 -28.36
C ARG A 333 1.53 -18.56 -29.17
N ILE A 334 1.83 -17.43 -28.51
CA ILE A 334 2.19 -16.17 -29.19
C ILE A 334 3.48 -16.33 -30.01
N ILE A 335 4.53 -16.92 -29.42
CA ILE A 335 5.83 -17.10 -30.08
C ILE A 335 5.73 -18.07 -31.27
N GLN A 336 4.99 -19.17 -31.16
CA GLN A 336 4.75 -20.11 -32.28
C GLN A 336 3.99 -19.45 -33.44
N LEU A 337 3.00 -18.60 -33.15
CA LEU A 337 2.27 -17.84 -34.18
C LEU A 337 3.18 -16.85 -34.95
N VAL A 338 4.19 -16.26 -34.29
CA VAL A 338 5.21 -15.41 -34.94
C VAL A 338 6.29 -16.24 -35.63
N ALA A 339 6.63 -17.43 -35.11
CA ALA A 339 7.51 -18.39 -35.78
C ALA A 339 6.91 -18.97 -37.07
N ARG A 340 5.58 -18.89 -37.24
CA ARG A 340 4.79 -19.36 -38.40
C ARG A 340 5.02 -20.83 -38.75
N LYS A 341 5.39 -21.62 -37.74
CA LYS A 341 5.73 -23.04 -37.85
C LYS A 341 5.51 -23.69 -36.48
N GLU A 342 4.82 -24.82 -36.45
CA GLU A 342 4.81 -25.68 -35.27
C GLU A 342 6.22 -26.27 -35.06
N VAL A 343 6.79 -26.03 -33.89
CA VAL A 343 8.14 -26.50 -33.54
C VAL A 343 8.00 -27.56 -32.44
N PRO A 344 8.50 -28.78 -32.64
CA PRO A 344 8.34 -29.85 -31.64
C PRO A 344 9.03 -29.47 -30.32
N PRO A 345 8.47 -29.86 -29.16
CA PRO A 345 9.07 -29.62 -27.85
C PRO A 345 10.53 -30.07 -27.78
N ARG A 346 11.44 -29.15 -27.44
CA ARG A 346 12.87 -29.43 -27.24
C ARG A 346 13.45 -28.49 -26.19
N VAL A 347 14.05 -29.04 -25.14
CA VAL A 347 14.83 -28.26 -24.17
C VAL A 347 16.09 -27.71 -24.86
N ASP A 348 16.37 -26.42 -24.67
CA ASP A 348 17.55 -25.74 -25.19
C ASP A 348 18.14 -24.82 -24.11
N ALA A 349 19.43 -24.99 -23.82
CA ALA A 349 20.08 -24.32 -22.69
C ALA A 349 20.31 -22.81 -22.93
N ALA A 350 20.45 -22.40 -24.20
CA ALA A 350 20.55 -20.98 -24.55
C ALA A 350 19.20 -20.28 -24.39
N SER A 351 18.11 -20.92 -24.82
CA SER A 351 16.73 -20.45 -24.63
C SER A 351 16.34 -20.36 -23.15
N GLU A 352 16.73 -21.35 -22.34
CA GLU A 352 16.54 -21.37 -20.87
C GLU A 352 17.27 -20.20 -20.19
N ALA A 353 18.56 -20.02 -20.49
CA ALA A 353 19.36 -18.94 -19.94
C ALA A 353 18.84 -17.55 -20.35
N TYR A 354 18.41 -17.41 -21.61
CA TYR A 354 17.83 -16.18 -22.15
C TYR A 354 16.47 -15.86 -21.51
N LEU A 355 15.60 -16.85 -21.33
CA LEU A 355 14.30 -16.66 -20.66
C LEU A 355 14.48 -16.19 -19.21
N GLU A 356 15.45 -16.74 -18.48
CA GLU A 356 15.76 -16.29 -17.12
C GLU A 356 16.33 -14.86 -17.12
N GLN A 357 17.26 -14.50 -18.02
CA GLN A 357 17.76 -13.12 -18.13
C GLN A 357 16.64 -12.13 -18.50
N ALA A 358 15.72 -12.50 -19.39
CA ALA A 358 14.56 -11.68 -19.76
C ALA A 358 13.59 -11.51 -18.59
N LEU A 359 13.31 -12.57 -17.83
CA LEU A 359 12.47 -12.53 -16.63
C LEU A 359 13.08 -11.65 -15.54
N GLN A 360 14.39 -11.75 -15.29
CA GLN A 360 15.09 -10.90 -14.32
C GLN A 360 15.15 -9.44 -14.77
N THR A 361 15.29 -9.18 -16.07
CA THR A 361 15.22 -7.82 -16.65
C THR A 361 13.84 -7.19 -16.44
N HIS A 362 12.78 -7.97 -16.67
CA HIS A 362 11.40 -7.54 -16.44
C HIS A 362 11.10 -7.31 -14.96
N ALA A 363 11.54 -8.23 -14.09
CA ALA A 363 11.43 -8.10 -12.64
C ALA A 363 12.12 -6.84 -12.12
N LEU A 364 13.35 -6.54 -12.57
CA LEU A 364 14.08 -5.31 -12.22
C LEU A 364 13.25 -4.06 -12.52
N LEU A 365 12.72 -3.96 -13.75
CA LEU A 365 11.94 -2.80 -14.19
C LEU A 365 10.58 -2.70 -13.48
N CYS A 366 9.90 -3.82 -13.27
CA CYS A 366 8.55 -3.88 -12.68
C CYS A 366 8.52 -3.81 -11.15
N LEU A 367 9.53 -4.32 -10.46
CA LEU A 367 9.52 -4.54 -9.00
C LEU A 367 10.54 -3.66 -8.26
N GLY A 368 11.56 -3.13 -8.94
CA GLY A 368 12.73 -2.53 -8.28
C GLY A 368 13.61 -3.54 -7.52
N GLU A 369 13.29 -4.83 -7.62
CA GLU A 369 14.05 -5.91 -6.99
C GLU A 369 15.36 -6.15 -7.75
N ALA A 370 16.38 -6.59 -7.02
CA ALA A 370 17.63 -7.02 -7.65
C ALA A 370 17.36 -8.30 -8.45
N PRO A 371 17.87 -8.41 -9.69
CA PRO A 371 18.11 -9.72 -10.32
C PRO A 371 18.86 -10.65 -9.37
N GLU A 372 18.80 -11.96 -9.62
CA GLU A 372 19.65 -12.94 -8.94
C GLU A 372 21.12 -12.59 -9.25
N TYR A 373 21.76 -11.80 -8.38
CA TYR A 373 23.01 -11.11 -8.70
C TYR A 373 24.21 -12.05 -8.78
N ASN A 374 24.08 -13.25 -8.20
CA ASN A 374 24.99 -14.38 -8.32
C ASN A 374 24.69 -15.28 -9.55
N TYR A 375 23.67 -14.96 -10.35
CA TYR A 375 23.30 -15.77 -11.52
C TYR A 375 24.40 -15.72 -12.59
N LEU A 376 24.82 -16.91 -13.00
CA LEU A 376 25.62 -17.20 -14.16
C LEU A 376 25.02 -18.44 -14.84
N PRO A 377 24.83 -18.46 -16.17
CA PRO A 377 24.29 -19.62 -16.87
C PRO A 377 25.32 -20.77 -16.89
N SER A 378 24.84 -22.02 -16.86
CA SER A 378 25.69 -23.22 -16.88
C SER A 378 26.45 -23.47 -18.20
N MET A 379 26.43 -22.52 -19.13
CA MET A 379 26.98 -22.61 -20.49
C MET A 379 27.93 -21.42 -20.76
N PRO A 380 29.03 -21.59 -21.51
CA PRO A 380 30.00 -20.52 -21.77
C PRO A 380 29.37 -19.29 -22.45
N THR A 381 29.45 -18.13 -21.81
CA THR A 381 28.89 -16.85 -22.29
C THR A 381 29.55 -16.31 -23.57
N THR A 382 30.67 -16.89 -24.01
CA THR A 382 31.19 -16.68 -25.37
C THR A 382 30.23 -17.15 -26.48
N GLN A 383 29.22 -17.97 -26.16
CA GLN A 383 28.09 -18.26 -27.05
C GLN A 383 26.86 -17.37 -26.82
N VAL A 384 26.78 -16.65 -25.68
CA VAL A 384 25.68 -15.73 -25.32
C VAL A 384 25.87 -14.34 -25.97
N GLY A 385 27.11 -13.92 -26.20
CA GLY A 385 27.45 -12.74 -27.03
C GLY A 385 27.36 -12.98 -28.55
N SER A 386 26.99 -14.19 -28.97
CA SER A 386 26.63 -14.57 -30.35
C SER A 386 25.09 -14.61 -30.43
N PRO A 387 24.43 -14.41 -31.60
CA PRO A 387 22.99 -14.17 -31.63
C PRO A 387 22.17 -15.27 -30.95
N VAL A 388 21.60 -14.86 -29.80
CA VAL A 388 20.49 -15.43 -29.01
C VAL A 388 19.67 -16.48 -29.77
N ALA A 389 19.36 -17.57 -29.04
CA ALA A 389 18.47 -18.64 -29.46
C ALA A 389 17.33 -18.11 -30.36
N GLY A 390 17.41 -18.42 -31.65
CA GLY A 390 16.47 -17.89 -32.64
C GLY A 390 15.03 -18.27 -32.31
N VAL A 391 14.07 -17.56 -32.90
CA VAL A 391 12.63 -17.74 -32.60
C VAL A 391 12.17 -19.21 -32.68
N ILE A 392 12.78 -20.04 -33.54
CA ILE A 392 12.49 -21.48 -33.65
C ILE A 392 13.00 -22.28 -32.42
N PRO A 393 14.30 -22.29 -32.06
CA PRO A 393 14.77 -22.83 -30.77
C PRO A 393 13.99 -22.34 -29.55
N PHE A 394 13.71 -21.03 -29.47
CA PHE A 394 12.98 -20.46 -28.34
C PHE A 394 11.53 -20.97 -28.25
N ALA A 395 10.82 -21.06 -29.39
CA ALA A 395 9.50 -21.68 -29.47
C ALA A 395 9.50 -23.16 -29.01
N ALA A 396 10.52 -23.93 -29.44
CA ALA A 396 10.69 -25.34 -29.07
C ALA A 396 10.90 -25.52 -27.56
N HIS A 397 11.68 -24.62 -26.96
CA HIS A 397 11.95 -24.63 -25.52
C HIS A 397 10.73 -24.24 -24.70
N LEU A 398 9.99 -23.19 -25.10
CA LEU A 398 8.72 -22.84 -24.47
C LEU A 398 7.69 -23.99 -24.56
N ALA A 399 7.65 -24.71 -25.67
CA ALA A 399 6.79 -25.88 -25.83
C ALA A 399 7.21 -27.04 -24.89
N ALA A 400 8.50 -27.27 -24.68
CA ALA A 400 8.99 -28.25 -23.69
C ALA A 400 8.73 -27.82 -22.24
N LEU A 401 8.78 -26.52 -21.94
CA LEU A 401 8.35 -25.99 -20.65
C LEU A 401 6.84 -26.23 -20.45
N CYS A 402 5.98 -25.99 -21.45
CA CYS A 402 4.54 -26.29 -21.34
C CYS A 402 4.26 -27.75 -20.94
N SER A 403 5.08 -28.71 -21.38
CA SER A 403 4.95 -30.13 -21.05
C SER A 403 5.47 -30.52 -19.65
N SER A 404 6.11 -29.59 -18.91
CA SER A 404 6.78 -29.87 -17.63
C SER A 404 6.40 -28.90 -16.49
N SER A 405 6.11 -27.63 -16.80
CA SER A 405 5.44 -26.67 -15.91
C SER A 405 4.70 -25.60 -16.72
N PRO A 406 3.37 -25.40 -16.51
CA PRO A 406 2.61 -24.35 -17.20
C PRO A 406 2.96 -22.93 -16.72
N HIS A 407 3.74 -22.79 -15.64
CA HIS A 407 4.09 -21.50 -15.05
C HIS A 407 5.58 -21.41 -14.71
N ARG A 408 6.12 -20.19 -14.81
CA ARG A 408 7.47 -19.84 -14.32
C ARG A 408 7.40 -18.54 -13.51
N ILE A 409 8.23 -18.44 -12.48
CA ILE A 409 8.46 -17.22 -11.71
C ILE A 409 9.95 -16.89 -11.85
N ALA A 410 10.31 -15.62 -11.99
CA ALA A 410 11.72 -15.20 -11.97
C ALA A 410 12.38 -15.63 -10.65
N ARG A 411 13.64 -16.09 -10.69
CA ARG A 411 14.38 -16.39 -9.46
C ARG A 411 14.63 -15.10 -8.69
N ARG A 412 14.15 -15.06 -7.43
CA ARG A 412 14.20 -13.86 -6.59
C ARG A 412 15.41 -13.89 -5.66
N THR A 413 15.89 -12.72 -5.26
CA THR A 413 16.53 -12.55 -3.96
C THR A 413 15.73 -11.53 -3.14
N PRO A 414 15.28 -11.86 -1.91
CA PRO A 414 14.44 -10.94 -1.13
C PRO A 414 15.22 -9.68 -0.72
N PRO A 415 14.54 -8.53 -0.52
CA PRO A 415 15.17 -7.32 -0.02
C PRO A 415 15.68 -7.48 1.42
N ARG A 416 16.58 -6.59 1.84
CA ARG A 416 17.37 -6.70 3.06
C ARG A 416 16.56 -6.35 4.32
N VAL A 417 15.69 -7.25 4.77
CA VAL A 417 15.10 -7.19 6.12
C VAL A 417 16.22 -7.22 7.15
N ARG A 418 16.27 -6.23 8.06
CA ARG A 418 17.23 -6.26 9.18
C ARG A 418 16.81 -7.34 10.17
N GLN A 419 17.63 -8.38 10.33
CA GLN A 419 17.66 -9.09 11.60
C GLN A 419 18.10 -8.09 12.69
N SER A 420 17.26 -7.94 13.71
CA SER A 420 17.57 -7.13 14.88
C SER A 420 18.64 -7.83 15.71
N SER A 421 19.90 -7.47 15.48
CA SER A 421 21.00 -7.85 16.37
C SER A 421 20.69 -7.34 17.77
N SER A 422 20.33 -8.23 18.70
CA SER A 422 20.02 -7.89 20.08
C SER A 422 21.30 -7.42 20.78
N THR A 423 21.50 -6.11 20.85
CA THR A 423 22.50 -5.48 21.71
C THR A 423 22.09 -5.72 23.17
N THR A 424 22.48 -6.87 23.71
CA THR A 424 22.33 -7.17 25.13
C THR A 424 23.12 -6.15 25.92
N CYS A 425 22.42 -5.25 26.62
CA CYS A 425 23.03 -4.35 27.56
C CYS A 425 23.81 -5.16 28.59
N ILE A 426 25.08 -4.83 28.79
CA ILE A 426 25.83 -5.27 29.96
C ILE A 426 25.09 -4.71 31.17
N LYS A 427 24.57 -5.60 32.02
CA LYS A 427 24.21 -5.27 33.39
C LYS A 427 25.30 -5.81 34.31
N GLU A 428 25.63 -5.02 35.32
CA GLU A 428 26.74 -5.25 36.22
C GLU A 428 26.45 -6.36 37.25
N GLU A 429 27.49 -6.81 37.94
CA GLU A 429 27.43 -7.92 38.88
C GLU A 429 26.63 -7.57 40.15
N GLU A 430 25.56 -8.32 40.45
CA GLU A 430 25.15 -8.52 41.84
C GLU A 430 25.62 -9.91 42.29
N LYS A 431 26.52 -9.92 43.28
CA LYS A 431 26.97 -11.14 43.97
C LYS A 431 26.00 -11.44 45.10
N GLU A 432 25.47 -12.66 45.14
CA GLU A 432 25.11 -13.27 46.43
C GLU A 432 25.64 -14.70 46.51
N GLU A 433 26.27 -15.01 47.64
CA GLU A 433 27.12 -16.18 47.84
C GLU A 433 26.44 -17.20 48.76
N LYS A 434 26.11 -18.38 48.24
CA LYS A 434 25.56 -19.50 49.03
C LYS A 434 26.26 -20.81 48.71
N GLY A 435 27.40 -21.02 49.36
CA GLY A 435 28.18 -22.27 49.27
C GLY A 435 27.93 -23.26 50.41
N LYS A 436 27.81 -24.54 50.07
CA LYS A 436 28.19 -25.75 50.84
C LYS A 436 28.09 -26.94 49.86
N LYS A 437 29.15 -27.76 49.73
CA LYS A 437 29.37 -29.06 50.41
C LYS A 437 28.25 -30.08 50.11
N GLU A 438 28.54 -31.36 49.83
CA GLU A 438 29.70 -32.14 50.27
C GLU A 438 30.14 -33.27 49.31
N LYS A 439 30.93 -34.22 49.83
CA LYS A 439 31.54 -35.42 49.22
C LYS A 439 30.50 -36.39 48.61
N GLY A 440 30.83 -37.36 47.77
CA GLY A 440 32.14 -37.80 47.23
C GLY A 440 32.06 -39.23 46.67
N GLU A 441 33.21 -39.88 46.47
CA GLU A 441 33.37 -41.31 46.08
C GLU A 441 32.81 -41.72 44.69
N LYS A 442 33.09 -42.91 44.13
CA LYS A 442 34.33 -43.68 43.86
C LYS A 442 33.86 -45.03 43.27
N GLU A 443 34.23 -45.37 42.03
CA GLU A 443 34.28 -46.72 41.40
C GLU A 443 34.49 -46.47 39.87
N GLU A 444 35.38 -47.11 39.09
CA GLU A 444 35.79 -48.53 38.93
C GLU A 444 34.65 -49.44 38.42
N GLY A 445 34.78 -50.17 37.31
CA GLY A 445 35.91 -50.33 36.38
C GLY A 445 35.50 -51.07 35.09
N LEU A 446 36.42 -51.89 34.53
CA LEU A 446 36.36 -52.57 33.21
C LEU A 446 36.59 -51.62 31.99
N ARG A 447 37.60 -51.78 31.10
CA ARG A 447 38.58 -52.87 30.80
C ARG A 447 37.94 -54.21 30.43
N ASN A 448 38.27 -54.90 29.34
CA ASN A 448 39.39 -54.83 28.37
C ASN A 448 38.78 -55.10 26.95
N GLU A 449 39.48 -55.17 25.79
CA GLU A 449 40.73 -55.87 25.46
C GLU A 449 41.60 -55.18 24.39
N THR A 450 42.85 -55.60 24.37
CA THR A 450 43.98 -55.11 23.55
C THR A 450 44.28 -56.05 22.38
N PHE A 451 44.96 -55.55 21.34
CA PHE A 451 46.21 -56.19 20.91
C PHE A 451 47.16 -55.19 20.20
N GLU A 452 48.45 -55.53 20.26
CA GLU A 452 49.60 -54.80 19.68
C GLU A 452 49.79 -55.20 18.19
N LEU A 453 50.74 -54.71 17.37
CA LEU A 453 52.02 -53.98 17.56
C LEU A 453 52.43 -53.33 16.21
N ALA A 454 53.71 -52.92 16.08
CA ALA A 454 54.49 -52.58 14.88
C ALA A 454 54.55 -51.11 14.40
N GLU A 455 55.65 -50.78 13.71
CA GLU A 455 56.22 -49.44 13.53
C GLU A 455 56.19 -48.93 12.08
N GLY A 456 56.45 -47.62 11.91
CA GLY A 456 57.31 -47.13 10.81
C GLY A 456 56.71 -47.05 9.41
N GLY A 457 55.99 -45.97 9.09
CA GLY A 457 55.62 -45.65 7.70
C GLY A 457 55.24 -44.18 7.48
N LYS A 458 55.96 -43.50 6.59
CA LYS A 458 55.47 -42.28 5.93
C LYS A 458 54.68 -42.68 4.68
N VAL A 459 53.46 -42.15 4.53
CA VAL A 459 52.92 -41.51 3.31
C VAL A 459 51.45 -41.10 3.58
N GLU A 460 50.92 -40.25 2.71
CA GLU A 460 49.59 -39.63 2.71
C GLU A 460 48.43 -40.55 3.14
N LEU A 461 47.45 -39.96 3.85
CA LEU A 461 46.06 -40.30 3.56
C LEU A 461 45.13 -39.09 3.67
N VAL A 462 44.33 -38.92 2.62
CA VAL A 462 43.16 -38.04 2.56
C VAL A 462 42.22 -38.30 3.75
N LYS A 463 41.82 -37.25 4.47
CA LYS A 463 40.59 -37.29 5.28
C LYS A 463 39.53 -36.39 4.66
N SER A 464 38.58 -37.04 4.01
CA SER A 464 37.33 -36.47 3.55
C SER A 464 36.57 -35.87 4.73
N LYS A 465 36.49 -34.53 4.80
CA LYS A 465 35.39 -33.90 5.52
C LYS A 465 34.13 -33.99 4.66
N THR A 466 33.09 -34.56 5.23
CA THR A 466 31.73 -34.56 4.68
C THR A 466 31.34 -33.14 4.28
N LYS A 467 30.78 -32.99 3.07
CA LYS A 467 30.13 -31.74 2.66
C LYS A 467 28.80 -31.60 3.40
N GLU A 468 28.84 -31.13 4.64
CA GLU A 468 27.74 -30.33 5.13
C GLU A 468 27.71 -29.05 4.30
N MET A 469 26.83 -29.02 3.31
CA MET A 469 26.61 -27.85 2.48
C MET A 469 25.82 -26.82 3.30
N GLN A 470 26.53 -26.11 4.18
CA GLN A 470 26.01 -24.92 4.83
C GLN A 470 25.48 -23.99 3.74
N THR A 471 24.16 -23.76 3.74
CA THR A 471 23.48 -22.83 2.84
C THR A 471 23.80 -21.41 3.31
N GLY A 472 25.05 -21.01 3.13
CA GLY A 472 25.55 -19.70 3.50
C GLY A 472 24.73 -18.61 2.84
N ILE A 473 24.37 -17.59 3.62
CA ILE A 473 23.59 -16.45 3.14
C ILE A 473 24.34 -15.83 1.97
N ILE A 474 23.79 -15.96 0.76
CA ILE A 474 24.36 -15.39 -0.45
C ILE A 474 24.33 -13.86 -0.27
N GLN A 475 25.49 -13.22 -0.46
CA GLN A 475 25.63 -11.77 -0.31
C GLN A 475 25.93 -11.10 -1.67
N PRO A 476 25.30 -9.95 -1.95
CA PRO A 476 25.49 -9.23 -3.20
C PRO A 476 26.88 -8.64 -3.35
N LEU A 477 27.22 -8.33 -4.60
CA LEU A 477 28.48 -7.69 -4.93
C LEU A 477 28.54 -6.30 -4.30
N THR A 478 29.67 -6.00 -3.67
CA THR A 478 30.06 -4.64 -3.30
C THR A 478 30.50 -3.84 -4.53
N ALA A 479 30.54 -2.51 -4.41
CA ALA A 479 31.03 -1.63 -5.47
C ALA A 479 32.48 -1.97 -5.89
N ALA A 480 33.32 -2.40 -4.95
CA ALA A 480 34.68 -2.84 -5.19
C ALA A 480 34.73 -4.16 -5.98
N GLU A 481 34.01 -5.20 -5.55
CA GLU A 481 33.99 -6.51 -6.23
C GLU A 481 33.55 -6.38 -7.69
N TYR A 482 32.41 -5.72 -7.94
CA TYR A 482 31.91 -5.51 -9.30
C TYR A 482 32.88 -4.68 -10.16
N THR A 483 33.52 -3.66 -9.58
CA THR A 483 34.47 -2.81 -10.32
C THR A 483 35.74 -3.54 -10.72
N ILE A 484 36.22 -4.49 -9.89
CA ILE A 484 37.39 -5.34 -10.20
C ILE A 484 37.00 -6.46 -11.18
N LEU A 485 35.84 -7.12 -10.99
CA LEU A 485 35.36 -8.20 -11.87
C LEU A 485 35.27 -7.77 -13.34
N CYS A 486 34.78 -6.55 -13.59
CA CYS A 486 34.66 -5.96 -14.92
C CYS A 486 36.00 -5.65 -15.62
N GLN A 487 37.15 -5.77 -14.95
CA GLN A 487 38.46 -5.50 -15.56
C GLN A 487 39.02 -6.71 -16.32
N SER A 488 39.56 -6.46 -17.51
CA SER A 488 40.31 -7.42 -18.31
C SER A 488 41.83 -7.20 -18.28
N LEU A 489 42.32 -6.13 -17.64
CA LEU A 489 43.75 -5.77 -17.57
C LEU A 489 44.33 -5.99 -16.15
N PRO A 490 45.40 -6.79 -15.98
CA PRO A 490 46.02 -7.06 -14.68
C PRO A 490 46.41 -5.80 -13.89
N ALA A 491 47.05 -4.83 -14.54
CA ALA A 491 47.48 -3.59 -13.89
C ALA A 491 46.32 -2.75 -13.34
N SER A 492 45.15 -2.76 -14.01
CA SER A 492 43.93 -2.12 -13.52
C SER A 492 43.39 -2.81 -12.27
N VAL A 493 43.36 -4.15 -12.27
CA VAL A 493 42.99 -4.97 -11.11
C VAL A 493 43.91 -4.68 -9.92
N GLU A 494 45.22 -4.68 -10.14
CA GLU A 494 46.23 -4.48 -9.08
C GLU A 494 46.17 -3.06 -8.49
N THR A 495 45.94 -2.05 -9.33
CA THR A 495 45.72 -0.65 -8.90
C THR A 495 44.45 -0.51 -8.05
N LEU A 496 43.35 -1.16 -8.43
CA LEU A 496 42.10 -1.14 -7.66
C LEU A 496 42.22 -1.88 -6.33
N ILE A 497 42.92 -3.02 -6.28
CA ILE A 497 43.22 -3.73 -5.04
C ILE A 497 44.04 -2.82 -4.10
N GLN A 498 45.11 -2.19 -4.61
CA GLN A 498 45.91 -1.26 -3.81
C GLN A 498 45.07 -0.09 -3.28
N HIS A 499 44.13 0.44 -4.08
CA HIS A 499 43.23 1.51 -3.68
C HIS A 499 42.29 1.11 -2.52
N TYR A 500 41.76 -0.12 -2.52
CA TYR A 500 40.78 -0.55 -1.50
C TYR A 500 41.42 -1.20 -0.26
N VAL A 501 42.51 -1.94 -0.43
CA VAL A 501 43.23 -2.64 0.65
C VAL A 501 44.28 -1.72 1.32
N GLY A 502 44.81 -0.75 0.57
CA GLY A 502 45.90 0.14 1.01
C GLY A 502 47.31 -0.42 0.79
N VAL A 503 47.43 -1.67 0.32
CA VAL A 503 48.69 -2.38 0.05
C VAL A 503 48.63 -2.98 -1.35
N ALA A 504 49.73 -2.91 -2.10
CA ALA A 504 49.80 -3.50 -3.43
C ALA A 504 49.80 -5.04 -3.36
N PRO A 505 49.04 -5.75 -4.22
CA PRO A 505 49.05 -7.21 -4.27
C PRO A 505 50.33 -7.75 -4.91
N LYS A 506 50.53 -9.07 -4.84
CA LYS A 506 51.60 -9.77 -5.60
C LYS A 506 51.33 -9.66 -7.11
N SER A 507 52.40 -9.57 -7.91
CA SER A 507 52.41 -9.34 -9.39
C SER A 507 51.72 -10.38 -10.28
N ASP A 508 51.16 -11.43 -9.69
CA ASP A 508 50.43 -12.50 -10.39
C ASP A 508 48.95 -12.54 -9.97
N VAL A 509 48.54 -11.72 -8.99
CA VAL A 509 47.15 -11.61 -8.54
C VAL A 509 46.28 -10.96 -9.62
N GLY A 510 46.76 -9.89 -10.27
CA GLY A 510 46.04 -9.30 -11.41
C GLY A 510 45.87 -10.30 -12.55
N LYS A 511 46.95 -11.03 -12.90
CA LYS A 511 46.91 -12.09 -13.92
C LYS A 511 45.89 -13.16 -13.56
N MET A 512 46.02 -13.77 -12.37
CA MET A 512 45.12 -14.81 -11.84
C MET A 512 43.64 -14.37 -11.85
N ILE A 513 43.36 -13.13 -11.44
CA ILE A 513 42.00 -12.57 -11.49
C ILE A 513 41.52 -12.38 -12.93
N THR A 514 42.38 -11.97 -13.88
CA THR A 514 41.99 -11.80 -15.30
C THR A 514 41.96 -13.09 -16.13
N SER A 515 42.68 -14.15 -15.74
CA SER A 515 42.74 -15.41 -16.47
C SER A 515 41.74 -16.47 -15.98
N SER A 516 41.15 -16.28 -14.79
CA SER A 516 40.10 -17.15 -14.26
C SER A 516 38.77 -16.97 -15.00
N ASP A 517 37.85 -17.91 -14.83
CA ASP A 517 36.42 -17.70 -15.08
C ASP A 517 35.84 -16.67 -14.08
N THR A 518 34.61 -16.21 -14.30
CA THR A 518 33.96 -15.20 -13.44
C THR A 518 33.81 -15.70 -12.00
N THR A 519 33.51 -16.99 -11.79
CA THR A 519 33.36 -17.59 -10.45
C THR A 519 34.70 -17.70 -9.72
N GLY A 520 35.75 -18.17 -10.40
CA GLY A 520 37.11 -18.24 -9.86
C GLY A 520 37.67 -16.85 -9.55
N ALA A 521 37.48 -15.88 -10.46
CA ALA A 521 37.86 -14.50 -10.26
C ALA A 521 37.16 -13.89 -9.04
N HIS A 522 35.84 -14.09 -8.89
CA HIS A 522 35.06 -13.58 -7.75
C HIS A 522 35.56 -14.14 -6.41
N ARG A 523 35.88 -15.43 -6.35
CA ARG A 523 36.47 -16.07 -5.16
C ARG A 523 37.82 -15.44 -4.78
N VAL A 524 38.72 -15.27 -5.75
CA VAL A 524 40.05 -14.67 -5.52
C VAL A 524 39.92 -13.20 -5.11
N ILE A 525 38.99 -12.45 -5.70
CA ILE A 525 38.72 -11.06 -5.31
C ILE A 525 38.24 -10.98 -3.85
N ARG A 526 37.31 -11.85 -3.42
CA ARG A 526 36.86 -11.90 -2.01
C ARG A 526 38.00 -12.22 -1.04
N GLU A 527 38.86 -13.17 -1.39
CA GLU A 527 40.06 -13.49 -0.59
C GLU A 527 40.99 -12.27 -0.48
N VAL A 528 41.32 -11.63 -1.61
CA VAL A 528 42.27 -10.50 -1.65
C VAL A 528 41.72 -9.25 -0.96
N LEU A 529 40.41 -8.98 -1.07
CA LEU A 529 39.79 -7.84 -0.38
C LEU A 529 39.62 -8.08 1.12
N SER A 530 39.65 -9.33 1.61
CA SER A 530 39.60 -9.63 3.05
C SER A 530 40.81 -9.12 3.86
N TYR A 531 41.93 -8.81 3.17
CA TYR A 531 43.12 -8.20 3.79
C TYR A 531 43.00 -6.68 4.03
N ALA A 532 41.89 -6.04 3.62
CA ALA A 532 41.65 -4.62 3.91
C ALA A 532 41.50 -4.36 5.42
N ASN A 533 41.96 -3.21 5.90
CA ASN A 533 41.94 -2.86 7.32
C ASN A 533 40.50 -2.78 7.88
N PRO A 534 40.08 -3.68 8.79
CA PRO A 534 38.69 -3.74 9.26
C PRO A 534 38.30 -2.57 10.17
N LEU A 535 39.27 -1.82 10.72
CA LEU A 535 39.02 -0.62 11.52
C LEU A 535 38.79 0.63 10.67
N LYS A 536 39.22 0.60 9.40
CA LYS A 536 39.07 1.71 8.42
C LYS A 536 38.87 1.15 6.99
N PRO A 537 37.81 0.36 6.74
CA PRO A 537 37.57 -0.22 5.43
C PRO A 537 37.25 0.87 4.40
N HIS A 538 37.69 0.68 3.15
CA HIS A 538 37.30 1.57 2.07
C HIS A 538 35.80 1.44 1.78
N LYS A 539 35.07 2.56 1.64
CA LYS A 539 33.59 2.56 1.50
C LYS A 539 33.06 1.63 0.40
N CYS A 540 33.78 1.46 -0.71
CA CYS A 540 33.39 0.56 -1.80
C CYS A 540 33.36 -0.94 -1.40
N LEU A 541 33.91 -1.32 -0.25
CA LEU A 541 33.86 -2.67 0.34
C LEU A 541 32.60 -2.90 1.19
N CYS A 542 31.76 -1.87 1.37
CA CYS A 542 30.56 -1.92 2.21
C CYS A 542 29.29 -1.86 1.35
N LEU A 543 28.26 -2.59 1.78
CA LEU A 543 26.89 -2.46 1.26
C LEU A 543 26.16 -1.39 2.06
N SER A 544 26.05 -0.19 1.49
CA SER A 544 25.44 0.98 2.13
C SER A 544 23.93 1.06 1.87
N PRO A 545 23.13 1.55 2.83
CA PRO A 545 21.78 2.04 2.56
C PRO A 545 21.83 3.36 1.76
N SER A 546 20.69 3.80 1.26
CA SER A 546 20.55 5.14 0.68
C SER A 546 20.49 6.21 1.78
N TYR A 547 20.90 7.43 1.47
CA TYR A 547 20.76 8.58 2.38
C TYR A 547 19.40 9.24 2.18
N CYS A 548 18.78 9.75 3.25
CA CYS A 548 17.54 10.51 3.19
C CYS A 548 17.67 11.78 4.05
N TRP A 549 17.29 12.92 3.47
CA TRP A 549 17.14 14.19 4.17
C TRP A 549 15.66 14.58 4.16
N LEU A 550 15.09 14.83 5.34
CA LEU A 550 13.70 15.27 5.50
C LEU A 550 13.67 16.62 6.22
N GLN A 551 13.01 17.60 5.61
CA GLN A 551 12.79 18.91 6.20
C GLN A 551 11.49 18.92 7.02
N ASN A 552 11.57 19.35 8.27
CA ASN A 552 10.39 19.58 9.10
C ASN A 552 9.67 20.86 8.64
N GLU A 553 8.40 20.74 8.27
CA GLU A 553 7.60 21.86 7.73
C GLU A 553 7.54 23.08 8.67
N LYS A 554 7.40 22.85 9.98
CA LYS A 554 7.21 23.90 10.99
C LYS A 554 8.50 24.59 11.39
N THR A 555 9.58 23.84 11.63
CA THR A 555 10.87 24.40 12.09
C THR A 555 11.82 24.72 10.94
N GLN A 556 11.52 24.25 9.72
CA GLN A 556 12.37 24.33 8.53
C GLN A 556 13.77 23.71 8.74
N LEU A 557 13.95 22.89 9.77
CA LEU A 557 15.18 22.13 10.06
C LEU A 557 15.20 20.81 9.29
N TRP A 558 16.39 20.34 8.96
CA TRP A 558 16.61 19.07 8.26
C TRP A 558 17.03 17.98 9.23
N ARG A 559 16.37 16.82 9.17
CA ARG A 559 16.87 15.56 9.76
C ARG A 559 17.55 14.73 8.66
N PHE A 560 18.52 13.91 9.06
CA PHE A 560 19.23 12.97 8.20
C PHE A 560 19.01 11.55 8.70
N GLU A 561 18.74 10.62 7.80
CA GLU A 561 18.53 9.21 8.10
C GLU A 561 19.01 8.30 6.96
N TYR A 562 19.05 6.99 7.25
CA TYR A 562 19.43 5.96 6.28
C TYR A 562 18.19 5.14 5.91
N VAL A 563 17.96 4.93 4.61
CA VAL A 563 16.79 4.21 4.08
C VAL A 563 17.21 3.16 3.06
N ASP A 564 16.59 1.98 3.13
CA ASP A 564 16.75 0.91 2.14
C ASP A 564 15.52 0.94 1.21
N ILE A 565 15.67 1.50 0.01
CA ILE A 565 14.57 1.72 -0.94
C ILE A 565 14.05 0.39 -1.54
N GLY A 566 12.73 0.31 -1.72
CA GLY A 566 12.01 -0.88 -2.16
C GLY A 566 11.55 -1.80 -1.02
N VAL A 567 12.05 -1.60 0.21
CA VAL A 567 11.70 -2.47 1.35
C VAL A 567 10.22 -2.29 1.73
N ARG A 568 9.76 -1.06 1.96
CA ARG A 568 8.36 -0.79 2.38
C ARG A 568 7.36 -1.31 1.34
N SER A 569 7.64 -1.08 0.06
CA SER A 569 6.73 -1.52 -1.02
C SER A 569 6.73 -3.02 -1.29
N HIS A 570 7.83 -3.73 -1.00
CA HIS A 570 7.86 -5.20 -1.01
C HIS A 570 7.11 -5.77 0.21
N GLU A 571 7.36 -5.26 1.41
CA GLU A 571 6.66 -5.66 2.65
C GLU A 571 5.14 -5.47 2.56
N MET A 572 4.68 -4.41 1.89
CA MET A 572 3.26 -4.11 1.66
C MET A 572 2.69 -4.70 0.36
N GLU A 573 3.43 -5.53 -0.39
CA GLU A 573 3.05 -6.11 -1.70
C GLU A 573 2.45 -5.08 -2.70
N ILE A 574 2.95 -3.84 -2.72
CA ILE A 574 2.26 -2.68 -3.31
C ILE A 574 1.90 -2.84 -4.78
N ARG A 575 2.78 -3.45 -5.59
CA ARG A 575 2.50 -3.69 -7.00
C ARG A 575 1.24 -4.55 -7.16
N ARG A 576 1.13 -5.65 -6.42
CA ARG A 576 0.00 -6.57 -6.44
C ARG A 576 -1.30 -5.90 -5.97
N HIS A 577 -1.21 -5.06 -4.94
CA HIS A 577 -2.37 -4.36 -4.38
C HIS A 577 -2.89 -3.24 -5.30
N LEU A 578 -2.01 -2.41 -5.87
CA LEU A 578 -2.43 -1.26 -6.70
C LEU A 578 -2.69 -1.61 -8.17
N ASN A 579 -2.11 -2.70 -8.69
CA ASN A 579 -2.42 -3.21 -10.05
C ASN A 579 -3.84 -3.79 -10.18
N ALA A 580 -4.60 -3.94 -9.08
CA ALA A 580 -5.92 -4.55 -9.05
C ALA A 580 -7.10 -3.55 -9.07
N VAL A 581 -6.84 -2.25 -8.85
CA VAL A 581 -7.88 -1.24 -8.51
C VAL A 581 -8.74 -0.86 -9.72
N LYS A 582 -9.93 -1.43 -9.80
CA LYS A 582 -10.85 -1.36 -10.95
C LYS A 582 -11.57 -0.01 -11.01
N GLY A 583 -11.06 0.90 -11.84
CA GLY A 583 -11.60 2.25 -12.01
C GLY A 583 -11.07 3.24 -10.97
N VAL A 584 -11.15 4.54 -11.28
CA VAL A 584 -10.76 5.61 -10.34
C VAL A 584 -11.94 5.93 -9.43
N THR A 585 -12.12 5.07 -8.43
CA THR A 585 -12.87 5.38 -7.20
C THR A 585 -11.91 5.30 -6.03
N LEU A 586 -12.13 6.08 -4.99
CA LEU A 586 -11.31 6.01 -3.77
C LEU A 586 -11.73 4.79 -2.95
N GLU A 587 -11.35 3.59 -3.40
CA GLU A 587 -11.42 2.37 -2.60
C GLU A 587 -10.46 2.51 -1.42
N VAL A 588 -11.02 3.02 -0.33
CA VAL A 588 -10.49 2.84 1.02
C VAL A 588 -10.20 1.36 1.19
N ASN A 589 -8.92 0.99 1.37
CA ASN A 589 -8.50 -0.37 1.66
C ASN A 589 -8.99 -0.77 3.06
N MET A 590 -10.28 -1.11 3.15
CA MET A 590 -10.86 -1.76 4.31
C MET A 590 -10.05 -3.01 4.65
N SER A 591 -9.80 -3.25 5.94
CA SER A 591 -9.07 -4.46 6.35
C SER A 591 -9.79 -5.71 5.84
N ARG A 592 -8.99 -6.70 5.41
CA ARG A 592 -9.44 -8.04 5.03
C ARG A 592 -10.22 -8.76 6.15
N ASP A 593 -10.17 -8.26 7.38
CA ASP A 593 -10.99 -8.75 8.50
C ASP A 593 -12.50 -8.51 8.28
N GLY A 594 -12.88 -7.44 7.57
CA GLY A 594 -14.27 -7.03 7.32
C GLY A 594 -15.13 -6.89 8.58
N PRO A 595 -16.46 -6.84 8.43
CA PRO A 595 -17.40 -7.15 9.50
C PRO A 595 -17.20 -8.61 9.95
N SER A 596 -17.15 -8.83 11.27
CA SER A 596 -16.70 -10.12 11.84
C SER A 596 -17.61 -10.62 12.97
N TYR A 597 -17.61 -11.94 13.15
CA TYR A 597 -18.41 -12.67 14.12
C TYR A 597 -17.57 -13.68 14.89
N PHE A 598 -17.85 -13.89 16.18
CA PHE A 598 -17.21 -14.97 16.90
C PHE A 598 -17.86 -16.30 16.52
N SER A 599 -17.03 -17.20 16.00
CA SER A 599 -17.40 -18.55 15.57
C SER A 599 -17.06 -19.54 16.67
N THR A 600 -18.08 -20.20 17.21
CA THR A 600 -17.92 -21.11 18.36
C THR A 600 -17.29 -22.45 17.97
N SER A 601 -17.30 -22.83 16.69
CA SER A 601 -16.68 -24.07 16.19
C SER A 601 -15.16 -23.93 16.01
N THR A 602 -14.69 -22.76 15.58
CA THR A 602 -13.25 -22.46 15.41
C THR A 602 -12.65 -21.71 16.61
N SER A 603 -13.49 -21.25 17.55
CA SER A 603 -13.12 -20.40 18.70
C SER A 603 -12.37 -19.12 18.31
N SER A 604 -12.61 -18.61 17.10
CA SER A 604 -11.98 -17.42 16.56
C SER A 604 -13.00 -16.38 16.08
N TRP A 605 -12.51 -15.17 15.80
CA TRP A 605 -13.28 -14.18 15.06
C TRP A 605 -13.13 -14.47 13.56
N GLU A 606 -14.22 -14.90 12.93
CA GLU A 606 -14.30 -15.13 11.49
C GLU A 606 -14.86 -13.88 10.79
N PRO A 607 -14.37 -13.54 9.58
CA PRO A 607 -15.08 -12.59 8.72
C PRO A 607 -16.44 -13.17 8.34
N ILE A 608 -17.46 -12.33 8.24
CA ILE A 608 -18.77 -12.78 7.76
C ILE A 608 -18.64 -13.09 6.26
N LYS A 609 -18.95 -14.34 5.87
CA LYS A 609 -18.88 -14.81 4.49
C LYS A 609 -20.04 -14.25 3.68
N ASP A 610 -19.82 -14.01 2.39
CA ASP A 610 -20.75 -13.37 1.45
C ASP A 610 -21.25 -11.97 1.89
N PHE A 611 -20.48 -11.27 2.73
CA PHE A 611 -20.84 -9.96 3.24
C PHE A 611 -20.56 -8.85 2.20
N PRO A 612 -21.56 -8.03 1.80
CA PRO A 612 -21.43 -7.14 0.65
C PRO A 612 -20.78 -5.79 1.00
N CYS A 613 -19.48 -5.78 1.27
CA CYS A 613 -18.70 -4.53 1.35
C CYS A 613 -18.60 -3.85 -0.03
N GLY A 614 -19.64 -3.10 -0.41
CA GLY A 614 -19.67 -2.26 -1.62
C GLY A 614 -20.04 -2.95 -2.94
N ALA A 615 -20.29 -4.27 -2.94
CA ALA A 615 -20.71 -5.00 -4.14
C ALA A 615 -22.24 -4.92 -4.36
N GLU A 616 -22.69 -4.04 -5.25
CA GLU A 616 -24.05 -4.12 -5.79
C GLU A 616 -24.24 -5.43 -6.58
N ARG A 617 -25.40 -6.08 -6.42
CA ARG A 617 -25.74 -7.26 -7.22
C ARG A 617 -26.17 -6.78 -8.61
N SER A 618 -25.62 -7.39 -9.65
CA SER A 618 -26.04 -7.15 -11.03
C SER A 618 -27.46 -7.68 -11.26
N SER A 619 -28.45 -6.80 -11.11
CA SER A 619 -29.79 -6.96 -11.65
C SER A 619 -30.03 -5.90 -12.71
N ASP A 620 -30.10 -6.33 -13.96
CA ASP A 620 -31.16 -5.92 -14.89
C ASP A 620 -31.04 -6.77 -16.17
N ASP A 621 -31.83 -7.85 -16.19
CA ASP A 621 -32.51 -8.27 -17.42
C ASP A 621 -33.92 -7.65 -17.38
N ASP A 622 -34.49 -7.34 -18.53
CA ASP A 622 -35.88 -6.85 -18.72
C ASP A 622 -36.29 -5.54 -18.00
N ASN A 623 -36.04 -4.38 -18.65
CA ASN A 623 -37.06 -3.90 -19.60
C ASN A 623 -36.70 -2.75 -20.56
N ASN A 624 -36.95 -3.03 -21.85
CA ASN A 624 -37.44 -2.15 -22.92
C ASN A 624 -37.34 -0.60 -22.79
N ASN A 625 -36.27 -0.05 -23.37
CA ASN A 625 -36.33 0.61 -24.69
C ASN A 625 -37.66 1.34 -25.06
N LYS A 626 -37.66 2.70 -25.05
CA LYS A 626 -37.98 3.49 -26.27
C LYS A 626 -37.75 5.02 -26.18
N GLN A 627 -36.96 5.48 -27.16
CA GLN A 627 -37.18 6.64 -28.05
C GLN A 627 -37.27 8.11 -27.56
N LYS A 628 -36.56 8.92 -28.38
CA LYS A 628 -36.90 10.25 -28.95
C LYS A 628 -36.49 11.53 -28.21
N GLU A 629 -35.74 12.36 -28.97
CA GLU A 629 -35.93 13.80 -29.23
C GLU A 629 -35.94 14.77 -28.01
N THR A 630 -35.29 15.95 -28.03
CA THR A 630 -34.87 16.80 -29.16
C THR A 630 -33.77 17.81 -28.75
N SER A 631 -33.41 18.73 -29.66
CA SER A 631 -32.94 20.13 -29.48
C SER A 631 -32.76 20.72 -28.06
N SER A 632 -31.79 21.60 -27.75
CA SER A 632 -30.79 22.30 -28.59
C SER A 632 -29.81 23.15 -27.73
N SER A 633 -29.04 24.02 -28.40
CA SER A 633 -28.38 25.26 -27.98
C SER A 633 -29.01 26.04 -26.78
N SER A 634 -28.34 27.00 -26.11
CA SER A 634 -27.34 27.93 -26.67
C SER A 634 -26.45 28.69 -25.64
N THR A 635 -25.25 29.09 -26.11
CA THR A 635 -24.52 30.36 -25.88
C THR A 635 -24.59 31.18 -24.55
N THR A 636 -23.45 31.15 -23.83
CA THR A 636 -22.59 32.31 -23.41
C THR A 636 -22.92 33.34 -22.30
N LYS A 637 -21.82 33.66 -21.57
CA LYS A 637 -21.27 34.99 -21.16
C LYS A 637 -21.71 35.67 -19.84
N GLY A 638 -20.69 35.89 -18.97
CA GLY A 638 -20.52 37.08 -18.09
C GLY A 638 -21.31 37.08 -16.76
N GLY A 639 -20.77 37.49 -15.61
CA GLY A 639 -19.38 37.77 -15.21
C GLY A 639 -19.15 39.16 -14.59
N LYS A 640 -18.45 39.22 -13.44
CA LYS A 640 -18.08 40.42 -12.63
C LYS A 640 -19.27 41.12 -11.92
N ASP A 641 -19.16 41.75 -10.74
CA ASP A 641 -18.11 41.92 -9.70
C ASP A 641 -18.80 42.30 -8.35
N THR A 642 -18.07 42.29 -7.20
CA THR A 642 -18.27 43.09 -5.94
C THR A 642 -19.67 43.12 -5.25
N GLU A 643 -19.87 42.61 -4.01
CA GLU A 643 -19.40 43.05 -2.66
C GLU A 643 -20.39 43.99 -1.91
N ASP A 644 -20.65 43.67 -0.63
CA ASP A 644 -21.02 44.53 0.53
C ASP A 644 -22.27 45.48 0.50
N LEU A 645 -22.90 45.88 1.64
CA LEU A 645 -23.07 45.33 3.01
C LEU A 645 -24.22 46.11 3.73
N THR A 646 -24.95 45.47 4.67
CA THR A 646 -25.92 46.09 5.64
C THR A 646 -27.20 46.78 5.07
N GLY A 647 -28.32 46.96 5.80
CA GLY A 647 -28.76 46.37 7.08
C GLY A 647 -30.00 47.05 7.74
N SER A 648 -30.71 46.29 8.60
CA SER A 648 -31.64 46.74 9.69
C SER A 648 -33.07 47.25 9.37
N ILE A 649 -33.89 47.40 10.44
CA ILE A 649 -35.28 47.97 10.58
C ILE A 649 -36.43 46.96 10.33
N LYS A 650 -37.42 46.69 11.23
CA LYS A 650 -37.79 47.19 12.60
C LYS A 650 -38.87 46.30 13.32
N THR A 651 -39.03 46.46 14.66
CA THR A 651 -40.24 46.26 15.55
C THR A 651 -40.94 44.87 15.64
N GLU A 652 -41.34 44.28 16.80
CA GLU A 652 -42.10 44.72 18.03
C GLU A 652 -43.65 44.80 17.83
N ASP A 653 -44.56 44.49 18.79
CA ASP A 653 -44.63 43.75 20.09
C ASP A 653 -46.14 43.39 20.33
N ASP A 654 -46.76 42.81 21.39
CA ASP A 654 -46.50 42.28 22.76
C ASP A 654 -47.58 41.18 23.07
N THR A 655 -47.58 40.61 24.28
CA THR A 655 -48.67 39.93 25.05
C THR A 655 -48.84 38.40 24.85
N LYS A 656 -48.78 37.51 25.88
CA LYS A 656 -49.40 37.42 27.25
C LYS A 656 -50.86 36.90 27.19
N LYS A 657 -51.40 36.08 28.12
CA LYS A 657 -50.95 35.52 29.42
C LYS A 657 -51.89 34.39 29.94
N ASP A 658 -51.42 33.60 30.94
CA ASP A 658 -52.19 32.98 32.06
C ASP A 658 -53.35 31.97 31.78
N THR A 659 -53.86 31.11 32.69
CA THR A 659 -53.52 30.76 34.10
C THR A 659 -53.85 29.28 34.45
N LYS A 660 -53.39 28.82 35.62
CA LYS A 660 -53.70 27.51 36.25
C LYS A 660 -55.11 27.44 36.89
N LYS A 661 -55.58 26.23 37.21
CA LYS A 661 -56.37 25.97 38.43
C LYS A 661 -55.92 24.67 39.12
N ILE A 662 -56.30 24.49 40.38
CA ILE A 662 -55.85 23.44 41.32
C ILE A 662 -57.10 22.87 42.02
N GLU A 663 -57.12 21.58 42.33
CA GLU A 663 -57.82 21.03 43.51
C GLU A 663 -57.28 19.62 43.85
N THR A 664 -57.52 19.14 45.08
CA THR A 664 -56.83 17.98 45.66
C THR A 664 -57.73 17.17 46.59
N LEU A 665 -57.57 15.83 46.52
CA LEU A 665 -57.77 14.83 47.58
C LEU A 665 -59.15 14.72 48.25
N ASP A 666 -59.69 13.51 48.24
CA ASP A 666 -59.85 12.79 49.52
C ASP A 666 -59.69 11.26 49.35
N LYS A 667 -59.61 10.48 50.44
CA LYS A 667 -59.36 9.03 50.45
C LYS A 667 -60.45 8.23 51.19
N ILE A 668 -60.74 7.01 50.71
CA ILE A 668 -61.42 5.95 51.49
C ILE A 668 -60.68 4.60 51.31
N LYS A 669 -60.83 3.70 52.30
CA LYS A 669 -60.20 2.39 52.51
C LYS A 669 -61.24 1.24 52.38
N ASP A 670 -60.94 -0.07 52.38
CA ASP A 670 -59.73 -0.86 52.70
C ASP A 670 -59.80 -2.25 52.01
N ASN A 671 -58.87 -3.17 52.34
CA ASN A 671 -59.11 -4.64 52.46
C ASN A 671 -59.32 -5.51 51.19
N GLU A 672 -58.97 -6.83 51.15
CA GLU A 672 -58.28 -7.71 52.12
C GLU A 672 -57.73 -9.01 51.44
N SER A 673 -56.70 -9.66 52.01
CA SER A 673 -56.37 -11.13 51.89
C SER A 673 -56.03 -11.74 50.50
N SER A 674 -55.33 -12.87 50.34
CA SER A 674 -54.38 -13.64 51.18
C SER A 674 -53.61 -14.69 50.32
N GLU A 675 -52.45 -15.16 50.82
CA GLU A 675 -51.80 -16.50 50.75
C GLU A 675 -52.18 -17.60 49.71
N SER A 676 -51.37 -18.65 49.46
CA SER A 676 -49.90 -18.89 49.43
C SER A 676 -49.59 -20.33 48.92
N LYS A 677 -48.30 -20.62 48.65
CA LYS A 677 -47.68 -21.97 48.57
C LYS A 677 -47.99 -22.87 47.36
N SER A 678 -47.24 -23.97 47.31
CA SER A 678 -46.88 -24.78 46.14
C SER A 678 -46.99 -26.29 46.40
N THR A 679 -47.29 -27.10 45.38
CA THR A 679 -46.74 -28.47 45.25
C THR A 679 -46.79 -28.97 43.79
N SER A 680 -46.18 -30.13 43.52
CA SER A 680 -45.82 -30.61 42.17
C SER A 680 -46.49 -31.93 41.76
N SER A 681 -46.82 -32.11 40.46
CA SER A 681 -46.88 -33.45 39.84
C SER A 681 -46.85 -33.46 38.30
N GLN A 682 -45.89 -34.23 37.75
CA GLN A 682 -45.97 -35.11 36.56
C GLN A 682 -46.55 -34.63 35.21
N ILE A 683 -45.63 -34.48 34.25
CA ILE A 683 -45.60 -35.11 32.89
C ILE A 683 -46.94 -35.39 32.18
N SER A 684 -47.14 -34.71 31.06
CA SER A 684 -47.72 -35.29 29.84
C SER A 684 -46.99 -34.75 28.59
N LYS A 685 -46.88 -35.56 27.52
CA LYS A 685 -46.21 -35.16 26.27
C LYS A 685 -47.24 -34.75 25.21
N THR A 686 -47.17 -33.51 24.73
CA THR A 686 -47.84 -33.07 23.49
C THR A 686 -46.92 -32.12 22.71
N ASN A 687 -46.66 -32.43 21.44
CA ASN A 687 -45.79 -31.64 20.56
C ASN A 687 -46.57 -30.46 19.94
N THR A 688 -46.57 -29.28 20.57
CA THR A 688 -47.24 -28.07 20.03
C THR A 688 -46.60 -26.77 20.54
N THR A 689 -45.42 -26.39 20.04
CA THR A 689 -44.82 -25.07 20.38
C THR A 689 -44.03 -24.36 19.26
N ASP A 690 -44.28 -24.68 17.99
CA ASP A 690 -43.73 -23.95 16.82
C ASP A 690 -44.51 -22.68 16.44
N GLN A 691 -45.35 -22.14 17.35
CA GLN A 691 -46.24 -20.99 17.07
C GLN A 691 -46.12 -19.85 18.11
N ASN A 692 -44.92 -19.58 18.64
CA ASN A 692 -44.72 -18.44 19.55
C ASN A 692 -43.46 -17.57 19.28
N LEU A 693 -42.80 -17.75 18.12
CA LEU A 693 -41.67 -16.88 17.69
C LEU A 693 -42.06 -15.78 16.68
N SER A 694 -43.29 -15.73 16.19
CA SER A 694 -43.72 -14.77 15.15
C SER A 694 -44.20 -13.41 15.65
N SER A 695 -44.17 -13.16 16.97
CA SER A 695 -44.66 -11.90 17.56
C SER A 695 -43.52 -10.96 17.94
N LYS A 696 -43.60 -9.71 17.44
CA LYS A 696 -42.82 -8.52 17.82
C LYS A 696 -41.32 -8.49 17.47
N GLN A 697 -41.00 -7.77 16.38
CA GLN A 697 -39.99 -6.70 16.50
C GLN A 697 -40.45 -5.45 15.74
N SER A 698 -41.31 -4.66 16.41
CA SER A 698 -41.85 -3.38 15.91
C SER A 698 -41.02 -2.16 16.33
N THR A 699 -39.86 -2.41 16.95
CA THR A 699 -38.98 -1.42 17.57
C THR A 699 -37.53 -1.65 17.18
N LEU A 700 -36.76 -0.57 17.16
CA LEU A 700 -35.32 -0.54 16.88
C LEU A 700 -34.67 0.30 17.97
N LYS A 701 -33.76 -0.29 18.76
CA LYS A 701 -33.05 0.40 19.84
C LYS A 701 -31.60 0.68 19.47
N LEU A 702 -31.18 1.94 19.59
CA LEU A 702 -29.84 2.41 19.26
C LEU A 702 -29.13 3.00 20.49
N LEU A 703 -27.81 2.91 20.50
CA LEU A 703 -26.92 3.63 21.42
C LEU A 703 -25.79 4.30 20.63
N THR A 704 -25.48 5.57 20.88
CA THR A 704 -24.21 6.20 20.46
C THR A 704 -23.42 6.65 21.69
N TRP A 705 -22.09 6.48 21.69
CA TRP A 705 -21.26 6.88 22.82
C TRP A 705 -19.78 7.05 22.43
N ASN A 706 -19.20 8.23 22.65
CA ASN A 706 -17.75 8.38 22.60
C ASN A 706 -17.06 7.50 23.67
N VAL A 707 -16.02 6.75 23.28
CA VAL A 707 -15.28 5.84 24.18
C VAL A 707 -14.04 6.52 24.79
N MET A 708 -13.52 7.57 24.16
CA MET A 708 -12.25 8.23 24.49
C MET A 708 -11.01 7.31 24.37
N PHE A 709 -10.17 7.55 23.36
CA PHE A 709 -8.88 6.87 23.15
C PHE A 709 -7.87 7.13 24.29
N ASP A 710 -6.75 6.40 24.39
CA ASP A 710 -5.73 6.58 25.45
C ASP A 710 -4.57 7.56 25.12
N ARG A 711 -4.52 8.06 23.87
CA ARG A 711 -3.37 8.77 23.27
C ARG A 711 -2.71 9.90 24.10
N TYR A 712 -3.49 10.68 24.85
CA TYR A 712 -2.99 11.79 25.70
C TYR A 712 -3.13 11.54 27.21
N SER A 713 -3.39 10.31 27.66
CA SER A 713 -3.33 9.98 29.09
C SER A 713 -1.99 10.39 29.70
N GLY A 714 -2.04 11.07 30.85
CA GLY A 714 -0.88 11.63 31.55
C GLY A 714 -0.18 12.82 30.85
N LYS A 715 -0.73 13.35 29.75
CA LYS A 715 -0.18 14.49 29.00
C LYS A 715 -1.17 15.65 28.99
N PRO A 716 -0.71 16.92 28.91
CA PRO A 716 -1.61 18.06 28.74
C PRO A 716 -2.54 17.87 27.55
N THR A 717 -3.79 18.33 27.67
CA THR A 717 -4.78 18.20 26.60
C THR A 717 -4.43 19.12 25.42
N PRO A 718 -5.06 18.95 24.24
CA PRO A 718 -4.88 19.89 23.12
C PRO A 718 -5.23 21.35 23.43
N LEU A 719 -6.04 21.59 24.48
CA LEU A 719 -6.40 22.92 25.01
C LEU A 719 -5.39 23.45 26.06
N GLY A 720 -4.37 22.66 26.42
CA GLY A 720 -3.37 23.02 27.42
C GLY A 720 -3.75 22.74 28.87
N MET A 721 -4.91 22.10 29.13
CA MET A 721 -5.30 21.66 30.47
C MET A 721 -4.29 20.62 31.03
N PRO A 722 -4.09 20.55 32.36
CA PRO A 722 -3.16 19.60 32.97
C PRO A 722 -3.41 18.14 32.57
N GLY A 723 -2.35 17.36 32.44
CA GLY A 723 -2.46 15.94 32.10
C GLY A 723 -3.02 15.12 33.25
N ILE A 724 -4.13 14.43 33.01
CA ILE A 724 -4.74 13.45 33.92
C ILE A 724 -4.56 12.03 33.36
N ASP A 725 -4.52 11.03 34.23
CA ASP A 725 -4.63 9.63 33.79
C ASP A 725 -6.08 9.34 33.39
N TRP A 726 -6.26 8.66 32.26
CA TRP A 726 -7.58 8.29 31.74
C TRP A 726 -8.02 6.91 32.21
N CYS A 727 -7.16 6.19 32.95
CA CYS A 727 -7.48 4.99 33.74
C CYS A 727 -8.31 3.95 32.97
N SER A 728 -8.09 3.79 31.66
CA SER A 728 -8.91 2.96 30.78
C SER A 728 -9.08 1.49 31.24
N PRO A 729 -8.12 0.82 31.91
CA PRO A 729 -8.34 -0.47 32.56
C PRO A 729 -9.47 -0.50 33.62
N LYS A 730 -9.82 0.63 34.23
CA LYS A 730 -10.99 0.80 35.11
C LYS A 730 -12.24 1.29 34.36
N ARG A 731 -12.10 2.11 33.29
CA ARG A 731 -13.25 2.56 32.46
C ARG A 731 -13.84 1.45 31.60
N TYR A 732 -13.01 0.67 30.90
CA TYR A 732 -13.44 -0.33 29.91
C TYR A 732 -14.43 -1.38 30.46
N PRO A 733 -14.26 -1.93 31.68
CA PRO A 733 -15.26 -2.83 32.27
C PRO A 733 -16.63 -2.16 32.49
N ILE A 734 -16.66 -0.90 32.90
CA ILE A 734 -17.91 -0.16 33.14
C ILE A 734 -18.57 0.26 31.81
N LEU A 735 -17.80 0.71 30.82
CA LEU A 735 -18.29 0.92 29.45
C LEU A 735 -18.97 -0.35 28.92
N ALA A 736 -18.28 -1.50 28.99
CA ALA A 736 -18.83 -2.76 28.51
C ALA A 736 -20.05 -3.25 29.33
N LYS A 737 -20.05 -3.06 30.65
CA LYS A 737 -21.21 -3.33 31.53
C LYS A 737 -22.43 -2.52 31.10
N ILE A 738 -22.27 -1.21 30.90
CA ILE A 738 -23.38 -0.31 30.54
C ILE A 738 -23.89 -0.62 29.13
N ILE A 739 -23.01 -0.86 28.16
CA ILE A 739 -23.42 -1.27 26.81
C ILE A 739 -24.19 -2.62 26.86
N GLN A 740 -23.75 -3.57 27.69
CA GLN A 740 -24.45 -4.84 27.90
C GLN A 740 -25.83 -4.67 28.57
N GLN A 741 -25.95 -3.75 29.53
CA GLN A 741 -27.22 -3.45 30.22
C GLN A 741 -28.20 -2.69 29.34
N GLU A 742 -27.70 -1.83 28.45
CA GLU A 742 -28.52 -1.08 27.50
C GLU A 742 -29.09 -1.98 26.39
N ASP A 743 -28.39 -3.08 26.06
CA ASP A 743 -28.88 -4.17 25.19
C ASP A 743 -29.45 -3.68 23.84
N ALA A 744 -28.84 -2.63 23.28
CA ALA A 744 -29.30 -2.00 22.05
C ALA A 744 -29.11 -2.92 20.83
N ASP A 745 -29.99 -2.82 19.85
CA ASP A 745 -29.88 -3.56 18.59
C ASP A 745 -28.67 -3.11 17.76
N VAL A 746 -28.26 -1.85 17.94
CA VAL A 746 -27.05 -1.25 17.36
C VAL A 746 -26.37 -0.34 18.38
N VAL A 747 -25.04 -0.44 18.49
CA VAL A 747 -24.22 0.45 19.32
C VAL A 747 -23.15 1.08 18.44
N GLY A 748 -23.18 2.40 18.24
CA GLY A 748 -22.10 3.17 17.61
C GLY A 748 -21.16 3.75 18.66
N MET A 749 -19.86 3.64 18.43
CA MET A 749 -18.83 4.07 19.36
C MET A 749 -17.75 4.88 18.65
N GLN A 750 -17.40 6.03 19.22
CA GLN A 750 -16.40 6.97 18.71
C GLN A 750 -15.10 6.90 19.52
N GLU A 751 -14.01 7.42 18.95
CA GLU A 751 -12.64 7.32 19.47
C GLU A 751 -12.18 5.92 19.91
N VAL A 752 -12.68 4.87 19.23
CA VAL A 752 -12.32 3.49 19.54
C VAL A 752 -10.92 3.15 19.04
N GLU A 753 -10.03 2.75 19.95
CA GLU A 753 -8.72 2.16 19.64
C GLU A 753 -8.77 0.62 19.53
N PRO A 754 -7.80 -0.02 18.84
CA PRO A 754 -7.74 -1.48 18.73
C PRO A 754 -7.61 -2.21 20.07
N VAL A 755 -7.11 -1.53 21.11
CA VAL A 755 -7.05 -2.08 22.48
C VAL A 755 -8.44 -2.24 23.11
N PHE A 756 -9.36 -1.31 22.86
CA PHE A 756 -10.76 -1.43 23.31
C PHE A 756 -11.53 -2.48 22.48
N TRP A 757 -11.31 -2.54 21.16
CA TRP A 757 -11.82 -3.63 20.32
C TRP A 757 -11.39 -4.99 20.88
N ASN A 758 -10.10 -5.14 21.23
CA ASN A 758 -9.51 -6.35 21.82
C ASN A 758 -9.97 -6.63 23.27
N PHE A 759 -10.61 -5.66 23.94
CA PHE A 759 -11.29 -5.87 25.23
C PHE A 759 -12.74 -6.33 25.02
N LEU A 760 -13.50 -5.67 24.14
CA LEU A 760 -14.87 -6.05 23.80
C LEU A 760 -14.94 -7.44 23.14
N SER A 761 -14.00 -7.76 22.25
CA SER A 761 -13.98 -9.04 21.51
C SER A 761 -13.65 -10.28 22.38
N LYS A 762 -13.43 -10.06 23.69
CA LYS A 762 -13.28 -11.10 24.73
C LYS A 762 -14.53 -11.29 25.60
N GLN A 763 -15.47 -10.36 25.58
CA GLN A 763 -16.70 -10.46 26.37
C GLN A 763 -17.62 -11.54 25.79
N SER A 764 -18.22 -12.37 26.65
CA SER A 764 -19.14 -13.44 26.25
C SER A 764 -20.35 -12.88 25.51
N TRP A 765 -21.01 -11.87 26.07
CA TRP A 765 -22.21 -11.25 25.48
C TRP A 765 -21.96 -10.66 24.08
N VAL A 766 -20.78 -10.09 23.82
CA VAL A 766 -20.37 -9.60 22.49
C VAL A 766 -20.24 -10.79 21.54
N ARG A 767 -19.46 -11.81 21.92
CA ARG A 767 -19.23 -13.03 21.13
C ARG A 767 -20.52 -13.82 20.84
N GLU A 768 -21.51 -13.73 21.72
CA GLU A 768 -22.78 -14.47 21.61
C GLU A 768 -23.83 -13.72 20.80
N ASN A 769 -23.94 -12.40 20.96
CA ASN A 769 -25.08 -11.62 20.49
C ASN A 769 -24.76 -10.55 19.44
N TYR A 770 -23.49 -10.20 19.21
CA TYR A 770 -23.13 -9.08 18.34
C TYR A 770 -22.17 -9.46 17.20
N PHE A 771 -22.26 -8.71 16.11
CA PHE A 771 -21.23 -8.56 15.09
C PHE A 771 -20.45 -7.27 15.34
N PHE A 772 -19.15 -7.24 15.00
CA PHE A 772 -18.44 -5.97 14.80
C PHE A 772 -18.57 -5.51 13.35
N SER A 773 -18.69 -4.20 13.11
CA SER A 773 -18.62 -3.64 11.76
C SER A 773 -17.24 -3.77 11.11
N CYS A 774 -16.17 -3.85 11.91
CA CYS A 774 -14.82 -4.10 11.41
C CYS A 774 -13.96 -4.91 12.41
N GLY A 775 -12.92 -5.58 11.90
CA GLY A 775 -11.89 -6.25 12.70
C GLY A 775 -10.82 -5.32 13.26
N TYR A 776 -9.96 -5.88 14.12
CA TYR A 776 -9.02 -5.12 14.97
C TYR A 776 -8.01 -4.25 14.21
N ALA A 777 -7.61 -4.64 13.00
CA ALA A 777 -6.62 -3.94 12.19
C ALA A 777 -7.26 -2.99 11.15
N SER A 778 -8.57 -2.73 11.26
CA SER A 778 -9.28 -1.87 10.33
C SER A 778 -8.84 -0.41 10.41
N PRO A 779 -8.62 0.28 9.27
CA PRO A 779 -8.41 1.73 9.24
C PRO A 779 -9.56 2.54 9.89
N ALA A 780 -10.76 1.95 10.00
CA ALA A 780 -11.88 2.58 10.68
C ALA A 780 -11.67 2.74 12.20
N ILE A 781 -10.72 2.02 12.80
CA ILE A 781 -10.35 2.11 14.21
C ILE A 781 -8.82 2.17 14.45
N THR A 782 -8.01 2.36 13.39
CA THR A 782 -6.54 2.32 13.48
C THR A 782 -5.94 3.63 12.98
N PRO A 783 -5.27 4.44 13.82
CA PRO A 783 -4.96 4.19 15.24
C PRO A 783 -6.15 4.31 16.19
N TRP A 784 -7.20 5.04 15.80
CA TRP A 784 -8.48 5.16 16.50
C TRP A 784 -9.56 5.64 15.51
N GLY A 785 -10.84 5.39 15.81
CA GLY A 785 -11.94 5.84 14.94
C GLY A 785 -13.33 5.40 15.40
N VAL A 786 -14.16 4.94 14.47
CA VAL A 786 -15.58 4.63 14.70
C VAL A 786 -15.87 3.14 14.50
N LEU A 787 -16.52 2.54 15.50
CA LEU A 787 -16.91 1.12 15.52
C LEU A 787 -18.42 1.00 15.72
N MET A 788 -19.03 -0.03 15.13
CA MET A 788 -20.40 -0.43 15.46
C MET A 788 -20.45 -1.88 15.94
N LEU A 789 -21.25 -2.12 16.98
CA LEU A 789 -21.79 -3.44 17.30
C LEU A 789 -23.21 -3.54 16.73
N VAL A 790 -23.58 -4.69 16.16
CA VAL A 790 -24.94 -4.93 15.62
C VAL A 790 -25.46 -6.29 16.11
N HIS A 791 -26.68 -6.31 16.66
CA HIS A 791 -27.22 -7.46 17.40
C HIS A 791 -27.70 -8.61 16.49
N ARG A 792 -26.84 -9.61 16.29
CA ARG A 792 -26.94 -10.68 15.27
C ARG A 792 -28.13 -11.64 15.40
N ARG A 793 -28.81 -11.66 16.55
CA ARG A 793 -29.96 -12.54 16.84
C ARG A 793 -31.32 -11.86 16.70
N ARG A 794 -31.35 -10.55 16.41
CA ARG A 794 -32.60 -9.75 16.35
C ARG A 794 -32.86 -9.24 14.95
N LEU A 795 -31.94 -8.44 14.43
CA LEU A 795 -32.10 -7.78 13.14
C LEU A 795 -31.25 -8.45 12.08
N SER A 796 -31.85 -8.74 10.92
CA SER A 796 -31.13 -9.24 9.76
C SER A 796 -30.38 -8.08 9.10
N ILE A 797 -29.06 -8.16 9.06
CA ILE A 797 -28.21 -7.21 8.35
C ILE A 797 -28.28 -7.52 6.86
N GLN A 798 -28.56 -6.49 6.05
CA GLN A 798 -28.49 -6.57 4.59
C GLN A 798 -27.13 -6.12 4.07
N ASN A 799 -26.52 -5.12 4.72
CA ASN A 799 -25.29 -4.47 4.28
C ASN A 799 -24.59 -3.75 5.45
N ILE A 800 -23.27 -3.60 5.39
CA ILE A 800 -22.49 -2.59 6.13
C ILE A 800 -21.55 -1.92 5.12
N THR A 801 -21.73 -0.62 4.93
CA THR A 801 -20.85 0.25 4.14
C THR A 801 -20.18 1.29 5.02
N TYR A 802 -19.35 2.15 4.45
CA TYR A 802 -18.64 3.21 5.15
C TYR A 802 -18.72 4.51 4.37
N LEU A 803 -19.01 5.61 5.05
CA LEU A 803 -18.85 6.97 4.54
C LEU A 803 -17.46 7.48 4.95
N ASN A 804 -16.78 8.22 4.09
CA ASN A 804 -15.47 8.80 4.37
C ASN A 804 -15.59 10.33 4.32
N VAL A 805 -15.32 11.00 5.43
CA VAL A 805 -15.31 12.47 5.51
C VAL A 805 -13.88 13.01 5.65
N PRO A 806 -13.58 14.23 5.20
CA PRO A 806 -12.26 14.85 5.34
C PRO A 806 -11.69 14.73 6.77
N ALA A 807 -10.43 14.35 6.90
CA ALA A 807 -9.75 14.12 8.17
C ALA A 807 -8.40 14.86 8.23
N TRP A 808 -7.70 14.78 9.36
CA TRP A 808 -6.35 15.34 9.48
C TRP A 808 -5.32 14.50 8.73
N THR A 809 -4.16 15.08 8.41
CA THR A 809 -3.03 14.34 7.83
C THR A 809 -2.65 13.14 8.72
N ASN A 810 -2.64 11.94 8.12
CA ASN A 810 -2.41 10.64 8.79
C ASN A 810 -3.55 10.17 9.72
N HIS A 811 -4.80 10.58 9.45
CA HIS A 811 -6.01 9.96 10.01
C HIS A 811 -7.06 9.76 8.91
N VAL A 812 -8.00 8.83 9.10
CA VAL A 812 -9.11 8.57 8.15
C VAL A 812 -10.41 8.50 8.94
N SER A 813 -11.36 9.38 8.64
CA SER A 813 -12.66 9.42 9.32
C SER A 813 -13.68 8.55 8.57
N LEU A 814 -13.61 7.24 8.83
CA LEU A 814 -14.53 6.25 8.29
C LEU A 814 -15.72 6.04 9.24
N MET A 815 -16.91 6.41 8.76
CA MET A 815 -18.18 6.30 9.47
C MET A 815 -18.95 5.07 8.99
N PRO A 816 -19.07 3.98 9.77
CA PRO A 816 -19.85 2.81 9.38
C PRO A 816 -21.34 3.11 9.23
N VAL A 817 -21.98 2.44 8.28
CA VAL A 817 -23.43 2.48 8.02
C VAL A 817 -23.95 1.06 7.87
N VAL A 818 -24.86 0.62 8.73
CA VAL A 818 -25.53 -0.68 8.62
C VAL A 818 -26.93 -0.54 8.03
N THR A 819 -27.24 -1.36 7.01
CA THR A 819 -28.60 -1.52 6.49
C THR A 819 -29.26 -2.71 7.16
N LEU A 820 -30.37 -2.47 7.86
CA LEU A 820 -31.11 -3.44 8.66
C LEU A 820 -32.47 -3.73 8.01
N GLN A 821 -32.82 -5.01 7.87
CA GLN A 821 -34.17 -5.40 7.46
C GLN A 821 -35.13 -5.35 8.66
N MET A 822 -36.02 -4.35 8.67
CA MET A 822 -37.15 -4.29 9.60
C MET A 822 -38.42 -4.84 8.92
N PRO A 823 -39.51 -5.17 9.66
CA PRO A 823 -40.76 -5.69 9.08
C PRO A 823 -41.50 -4.75 8.10
N HIS A 824 -41.02 -3.52 7.93
CA HIS A 824 -41.63 -2.48 7.08
C HIS A 824 -40.73 -2.04 5.90
N GLY A 825 -39.58 -2.71 5.72
CA GLY A 825 -38.54 -2.35 4.77
C GLY A 825 -37.18 -2.14 5.43
N SER A 826 -36.20 -1.72 4.64
CA SER A 826 -34.83 -1.46 5.08
C SER A 826 -34.72 -0.12 5.82
N VAL A 827 -33.89 -0.10 6.87
CA VAL A 827 -33.49 1.09 7.63
C VAL A 827 -31.96 1.17 7.62
N ASN A 828 -31.42 2.33 7.24
CA ASN A 828 -29.98 2.59 7.32
C ASN A 828 -29.64 3.26 8.66
N VAL A 829 -28.66 2.76 9.40
CA VAL A 829 -28.15 3.36 10.63
C VAL A 829 -26.67 3.69 10.45
N ALA A 830 -26.33 4.98 10.49
CA ALA A 830 -24.97 5.49 10.36
C ALA A 830 -24.41 5.95 11.71
N ALA A 831 -23.14 5.64 11.99
CA ALA A 831 -22.40 6.15 13.16
C ALA A 831 -21.37 7.19 12.73
N ALA A 832 -21.56 8.45 13.13
CA ALA A 832 -20.69 9.58 12.83
C ALA A 832 -19.64 9.83 13.94
N HIS A 833 -18.51 10.42 13.54
CA HIS A 833 -17.61 11.18 14.40
C HIS A 833 -17.10 12.40 13.62
N LEU A 834 -17.40 13.61 14.09
CA LEU A 834 -16.90 14.87 13.52
C LEU A 834 -15.79 15.47 14.38
N LEU A 835 -14.94 16.30 13.77
CA LEU A 835 -13.77 16.86 14.44
C LEU A 835 -14.14 17.92 15.47
N ALA A 836 -13.58 17.77 16.67
CA ALA A 836 -13.57 18.77 17.74
C ALA A 836 -12.84 20.05 17.29
N PRO A 837 -13.53 21.20 17.17
CA PRO A 837 -12.96 22.42 16.60
C PRO A 837 -12.18 23.28 17.60
N TYR A 838 -11.45 22.63 18.52
CA TYR A 838 -10.53 23.25 19.49
C TYR A 838 -9.40 24.12 18.88
N THR A 839 -9.31 24.22 17.55
CA THR A 839 -8.40 25.13 16.85
C THR A 839 -9.04 25.72 15.59
N LYS A 840 -8.62 26.92 15.19
CA LYS A 840 -9.05 27.57 13.94
C LYS A 840 -8.76 26.75 12.67
N SER A 841 -7.75 25.89 12.70
CA SER A 841 -7.50 24.90 11.65
C SER A 841 -8.57 23.81 11.60
N HIS A 842 -9.07 23.37 12.76
CA HIS A 842 -10.14 22.39 12.84
C HIS A 842 -11.49 22.99 12.43
N GLU A 843 -11.81 24.24 12.77
CA GLU A 843 -13.01 24.96 12.26
C GLU A 843 -13.12 24.88 10.73
N THR A 844 -12.00 25.13 10.03
CA THR A 844 -11.96 25.11 8.56
C THR A 844 -12.12 23.69 7.99
N ALA A 845 -11.49 22.69 8.60
CA ALA A 845 -11.66 21.29 8.22
C ALA A 845 -13.09 20.79 8.51
N ARG A 846 -13.67 21.22 9.63
CA ARG A 846 -15.01 20.87 10.09
C ARG A 846 -16.08 21.35 9.11
N THR A 847 -16.00 22.57 8.58
CA THR A 847 -16.87 23.04 7.49
C THR A 847 -16.87 22.09 6.28
N SER A 848 -15.72 21.48 5.96
CA SER A 848 -15.61 20.51 4.86
C SER A 848 -16.20 19.13 5.22
N GLN A 849 -16.07 18.69 6.47
CA GLN A 849 -16.77 17.48 6.95
C GLN A 849 -18.28 17.66 6.96
N ASP A 850 -18.76 18.80 7.44
CA ASP A 850 -20.17 19.16 7.49
C ASP A 850 -20.82 19.05 6.10
N GLY A 851 -20.17 19.64 5.08
CA GLY A 851 -20.61 19.52 3.69
C GLY A 851 -20.63 18.08 3.18
N ALA A 852 -19.59 17.28 3.47
CA ALA A 852 -19.50 15.89 3.05
C ALA A 852 -20.57 14.99 3.72
N LEU A 853 -20.76 15.12 5.03
CA LEU A 853 -21.74 14.34 5.79
C LEU A 853 -23.17 14.67 5.35
N ARG A 854 -23.51 15.97 5.24
CA ARG A 854 -24.82 16.42 4.71
C ARG A 854 -25.05 15.89 3.30
N HIS A 855 -24.03 15.92 2.43
CA HIS A 855 -24.13 15.34 1.07
C HIS A 855 -24.45 13.84 1.13
N HIS A 856 -23.71 13.03 1.89
CA HIS A 856 -23.97 11.60 1.98
C HIS A 856 -25.34 11.26 2.57
N MET A 857 -25.74 11.94 3.65
CA MET A 857 -27.06 11.79 4.27
C MET A 857 -28.20 12.13 3.28
N MET A 858 -28.01 13.14 2.42
CA MET A 858 -29.06 13.61 1.50
C MET A 858 -29.05 12.93 0.12
N LYS A 859 -27.90 12.43 -0.36
CA LYS A 859 -27.72 11.95 -1.74
C LYS A 859 -27.31 10.48 -1.86
N THR A 860 -26.54 9.94 -0.91
CA THR A 860 -26.06 8.55 -0.96
C THR A 860 -27.05 7.60 -0.27
N LEU A 861 -27.55 7.97 0.91
CA LEU A 861 -28.46 7.12 1.68
C LEU A 861 -29.91 7.33 1.23
N SER A 862 -30.60 6.23 0.91
CA SER A 862 -32.01 6.19 0.50
C SER A 862 -32.92 5.60 1.60
N GLY A 863 -34.24 5.69 1.42
CA GLY A 863 -35.21 5.14 2.36
C GLY A 863 -35.19 5.80 3.75
N ASP A 864 -35.55 5.01 4.77
CA ASP A 864 -35.47 5.43 6.17
C ASP A 864 -34.02 5.41 6.64
N VAL A 865 -33.57 6.50 7.25
CA VAL A 865 -32.19 6.67 7.71
C VAL A 865 -32.19 7.21 9.13
N ILE A 866 -31.33 6.66 9.97
CA ILE A 866 -30.92 7.23 11.26
C ILE A 866 -29.42 7.50 11.19
N THR A 867 -28.99 8.70 11.57
CA THR A 867 -27.58 9.05 11.73
C THR A 867 -27.38 9.46 13.17
N MET A 868 -26.63 8.66 13.92
CA MET A 868 -26.24 8.92 15.29
C MET A 868 -24.73 9.17 15.35
N GLY A 869 -24.25 9.88 16.35
CA GLY A 869 -22.80 9.99 16.55
C GLY A 869 -22.38 11.13 17.45
N ASP A 870 -21.09 11.20 17.73
CA ASP A 870 -20.46 12.42 18.26
C ASP A 870 -20.24 13.41 17.11
N PHE A 871 -21.05 14.46 17.09
CA PHE A 871 -20.91 15.57 16.17
C PHE A 871 -19.92 16.62 16.68
N ASN A 872 -19.34 16.50 17.89
CA ASN A 872 -18.47 17.52 18.50
C ASN A 872 -19.09 18.93 18.42
N ASP A 873 -20.39 18.99 18.68
CA ASP A 873 -21.21 20.21 18.71
C ASP A 873 -21.18 20.86 20.10
N TRP A 874 -21.32 22.18 20.13
CA TRP A 874 -21.30 23.00 21.35
C TRP A 874 -22.26 24.20 21.22
N PRO A 875 -22.61 24.93 22.31
CA PRO A 875 -23.74 25.86 22.31
C PRO A 875 -23.72 27.03 21.31
N THR A 876 -22.59 27.33 20.67
CA THR A 876 -22.47 28.38 19.63
C THR A 876 -22.19 27.84 18.22
N SER A 877 -22.09 26.52 18.04
CA SER A 877 -22.08 25.88 16.73
C SER A 877 -22.64 24.46 16.82
N GLU A 878 -23.82 24.28 16.26
CA GLU A 878 -24.49 23.00 16.14
C GLU A 878 -24.56 22.56 14.66
N PHE A 879 -24.29 21.29 14.41
CA PHE A 879 -24.64 20.61 13.17
C PHE A 879 -26.18 20.60 13.04
N HIS A 880 -26.68 21.25 11.99
CA HIS A 880 -28.08 21.30 11.64
C HIS A 880 -28.30 20.76 10.23
N MET A 881 -29.23 19.82 10.07
CA MET A 881 -29.69 19.38 8.76
C MET A 881 -30.65 20.42 8.15
N PRO A 882 -30.58 20.72 6.84
CA PRO A 882 -31.54 21.62 6.19
C PRO A 882 -32.97 21.07 6.27
N THR A 883 -33.97 21.94 6.46
CA THR A 883 -35.39 21.57 6.61
C THR A 883 -35.90 20.70 5.45
N GLU A 884 -35.41 20.96 4.24
CA GLU A 884 -35.77 20.27 3.00
C GLU A 884 -35.26 18.82 2.97
N SER A 885 -34.26 18.49 3.79
CA SER A 885 -33.63 17.16 3.85
C SER A 885 -34.53 16.09 4.48
N GLN A 886 -35.59 16.50 5.17
CA GLN A 886 -36.49 15.64 5.96
C GLN A 886 -35.81 14.89 7.13
N TYR A 887 -34.56 15.23 7.48
CA TYR A 887 -33.95 14.79 8.74
C TYR A 887 -34.43 15.68 9.89
N VAL A 888 -34.86 15.05 10.98
CA VAL A 888 -35.19 15.72 12.25
C VAL A 888 -34.23 15.27 13.35
N ASP A 889 -33.79 16.21 14.19
CA ASP A 889 -33.10 15.91 15.44
C ASP A 889 -34.11 15.28 16.42
N CYS A 890 -33.79 14.11 16.97
CA CYS A 890 -34.76 13.30 17.70
C CYS A 890 -34.87 13.63 19.19
N TRP A 891 -33.84 14.22 19.81
CA TRP A 891 -33.88 14.50 21.25
C TRP A 891 -34.96 15.54 21.61
N PRO A 892 -35.05 16.71 20.94
CA PRO A 892 -36.05 17.73 21.28
C PRO A 892 -37.51 17.31 20.98
N LEU A 893 -37.71 16.22 20.22
CA LEU A 893 -39.04 15.65 19.95
C LEU A 893 -39.59 14.82 21.11
N LEU A 894 -38.71 14.27 21.95
CA LEU A 894 -39.08 13.49 23.13
C LEU A 894 -38.99 14.32 24.42
N HIS A 895 -37.96 15.17 24.53
CA HIS A 895 -37.67 15.96 25.72
C HIS A 895 -37.71 17.47 25.40
N PRO A 896 -38.88 18.03 25.05
CA PRO A 896 -39.00 19.44 24.68
C PRO A 896 -38.69 20.35 25.89
N GLY A 897 -37.61 21.13 25.77
CA GLY A 897 -37.11 22.00 26.83
C GLY A 897 -35.89 21.45 27.58
N ASP A 898 -35.51 20.18 27.34
CA ASP A 898 -34.20 19.66 27.73
C ASP A 898 -33.21 19.82 26.57
N ALA A 899 -32.07 20.44 26.85
CA ALA A 899 -30.99 20.60 25.88
C ALA A 899 -30.26 19.27 25.56
N GLY A 900 -30.38 18.25 26.43
CA GLY A 900 -29.79 16.93 26.26
C GLY A 900 -28.26 16.93 26.25
N LYS A 901 -27.63 17.75 27.11
CA LYS A 901 -26.16 17.85 27.17
C LYS A 901 -25.53 16.46 27.32
N THR A 902 -24.55 16.14 26.47
CA THR A 902 -23.72 14.94 26.65
C THR A 902 -22.34 15.27 27.24
N MET A 903 -21.92 16.53 27.16
CA MET A 903 -20.82 17.09 27.95
C MET A 903 -21.34 18.18 28.89
N ASP A 904 -21.14 18.01 30.19
CA ASP A 904 -21.52 19.00 31.21
C ASP A 904 -20.67 18.94 32.48
N GLU A 905 -20.91 19.92 33.36
CA GLU A 905 -20.22 20.12 34.63
C GLU A 905 -20.45 19.04 35.70
N THR A 906 -21.41 18.12 35.50
CA THR A 906 -21.68 16.98 36.39
C THR A 906 -20.77 15.80 36.07
N ASN A 907 -20.32 15.66 34.82
CA ASN A 907 -19.27 14.72 34.45
C ASN A 907 -17.90 15.29 34.86
N THR A 908 -17.37 14.84 36.00
CA THR A 908 -16.11 15.35 36.54
C THR A 908 -14.89 14.95 35.70
N PHE A 909 -14.99 13.94 34.83
CA PHE A 909 -13.94 13.60 33.85
C PHE A 909 -13.94 14.57 32.67
N CYS A 910 -15.14 14.93 32.16
CA CYS A 910 -15.33 15.96 31.15
C CYS A 910 -14.75 17.30 31.62
N LYS A 911 -15.14 17.75 32.81
CA LYS A 911 -14.74 19.03 33.42
C LYS A 911 -13.23 19.19 33.65
N LEU A 912 -12.46 18.10 33.68
CA LEU A 912 -11.00 18.15 33.78
C LEU A 912 -10.29 18.22 32.41
N LYS A 913 -10.99 17.93 31.31
CA LYS A 913 -10.43 17.82 29.96
C LYS A 913 -10.91 18.91 29.00
N VAL A 914 -12.16 19.34 29.15
CA VAL A 914 -12.92 20.19 28.23
C VAL A 914 -13.29 21.49 28.92
N GLU A 915 -13.13 22.63 28.22
CA GLU A 915 -13.53 23.93 28.74
C GLU A 915 -15.05 24.11 28.74
N GLU A 916 -15.59 24.82 29.75
CA GLU A 916 -17.03 24.98 29.99
C GLU A 916 -17.80 25.56 28.78
N MET A 917 -17.13 26.35 27.92
CA MET A 917 -17.71 26.88 26.69
C MET A 917 -18.04 25.82 25.62
N PHE A 918 -17.51 24.60 25.76
CA PHE A 918 -17.83 23.46 24.89
C PHE A 918 -18.87 22.50 25.50
N PHE A 919 -19.32 22.71 26.74
CA PHE A 919 -20.36 21.88 27.36
C PHE A 919 -21.69 22.02 26.61
N GLY A 920 -22.19 20.92 26.07
CA GLY A 920 -23.31 20.90 25.14
C GLY A 920 -23.73 19.48 24.75
N ARG A 921 -24.54 19.39 23.70
CA ARG A 921 -25.03 18.13 23.15
C ARG A 921 -24.23 17.77 21.90
N SER A 922 -23.03 17.24 22.14
CA SER A 922 -22.11 16.81 21.09
C SER A 922 -22.59 15.54 20.43
N ASP A 923 -23.13 14.59 21.20
CA ASP A 923 -23.76 13.38 20.68
C ASP A 923 -25.21 13.67 20.25
N LYS A 924 -25.56 13.31 19.01
CA LYS A 924 -26.89 13.54 18.44
C LYS A 924 -27.42 12.34 17.69
N VAL A 925 -28.74 12.32 17.49
CA VAL A 925 -29.45 11.30 16.69
C VAL A 925 -30.45 12.00 15.75
N PHE A 926 -30.18 11.92 14.45
CA PHE A 926 -31.04 12.44 13.39
C PHE A 926 -31.82 11.31 12.70
N LEU A 927 -33.11 11.51 12.48
CA LEU A 927 -34.00 10.57 11.77
C LEU A 927 -34.54 11.21 10.49
N ARG A 928 -34.40 10.55 9.34
CA ARG A 928 -35.22 10.80 8.16
C ARG A 928 -36.07 9.57 7.89
N SER A 929 -37.33 9.61 8.32
CA SER A 929 -38.28 8.52 8.11
C SER A 929 -39.72 9.01 8.01
N ARG A 930 -40.57 8.21 7.33
CA ARG A 930 -42.03 8.34 7.37
C ARG A 930 -42.72 7.19 8.14
N ARG A 931 -41.95 6.20 8.58
CA ARG A 931 -42.42 4.91 9.11
C ARG A 931 -41.93 4.64 10.53
N LEU A 932 -40.75 5.14 10.90
CA LEU A 932 -40.26 5.17 12.27
C LEU A 932 -40.61 6.50 12.94
N VAL A 933 -40.79 6.45 14.26
CA VAL A 933 -40.79 7.62 15.15
C VAL A 933 -39.98 7.27 16.41
N PRO A 934 -39.22 8.22 17.00
CA PRO A 934 -38.62 8.01 18.32
C PRO A 934 -39.73 7.90 19.37
N VAL A 935 -39.47 7.17 20.46
CA VAL A 935 -40.46 6.98 21.56
C VAL A 935 -39.88 7.06 22.97
N GLU A 936 -38.58 6.86 23.10
CA GLU A 936 -37.86 6.79 24.36
C GLU A 936 -36.41 7.17 24.06
N ALA A 937 -35.81 7.98 24.92
CA ALA A 937 -34.40 8.34 24.86
C ALA A 937 -33.92 8.69 26.26
N HIS A 938 -32.68 8.34 26.58
CA HIS A 938 -32.05 8.65 27.86
C HIS A 938 -30.54 8.69 27.72
N LEU A 939 -29.89 9.38 28.66
CA LEU A 939 -28.43 9.40 28.77
C LEU A 939 -27.94 8.17 29.55
N VAL A 940 -26.81 7.61 29.13
CA VAL A 940 -26.13 6.48 29.78
C VAL A 940 -24.71 6.86 30.21
N GLY A 941 -24.19 6.20 31.24
CA GLY A 941 -22.88 6.55 31.81
C GLY A 941 -22.91 7.79 32.71
N THR A 942 -24.08 8.22 33.17
CA THR A 942 -24.34 9.40 34.03
C THR A 942 -23.89 9.24 35.49
N ARG A 943 -22.98 8.30 35.78
CA ARG A 943 -22.45 7.99 37.12
C ARG A 943 -20.97 7.68 37.04
N SER A 944 -20.23 7.88 38.14
CA SER A 944 -18.79 7.60 38.16
C SER A 944 -18.50 6.09 38.07
N VAL A 945 -17.28 5.75 37.68
CA VAL A 945 -16.77 4.36 37.68
C VAL A 945 -16.82 3.74 39.09
N ASN A 946 -16.72 4.54 40.14
CA ASN A 946 -16.86 4.08 41.53
C ASN A 946 -18.32 3.73 41.86
N ASP A 947 -19.28 4.60 41.52
CA ASP A 947 -20.71 4.36 41.72
C ASP A 947 -21.20 3.15 40.92
N GLU A 948 -20.69 2.96 39.71
CA GLU A 948 -21.01 1.83 38.85
C GLU A 948 -20.39 0.49 39.31
N ASN A 949 -19.25 0.52 40.02
CA ASN A 949 -18.68 -0.68 40.65
C ASN A 949 -19.19 -0.92 42.08
N GLY A 950 -19.79 0.08 42.73
CA GLY A 950 -20.09 0.02 44.17
C GLY A 950 -18.85 -0.01 45.05
N ASN A 951 -17.71 0.53 44.58
CA ASN A 951 -16.44 0.56 45.31
C ASN A 951 -15.74 1.92 45.17
N GLN A 952 -14.51 2.05 45.69
CA GLN A 952 -13.69 3.26 45.61
C GLN A 952 -12.30 2.98 45.00
N GLU A 953 -12.22 2.03 44.07
CA GLU A 953 -10.94 1.62 43.46
C GLU A 953 -10.48 2.48 42.28
N ALA A 954 -11.33 3.37 41.77
CA ALA A 954 -10.98 4.33 40.72
C ALA A 954 -10.85 5.75 41.30
N PRO A 955 -10.13 6.67 40.61
CA PRO A 955 -10.13 8.08 40.99
C PRO A 955 -11.56 8.64 41.03
N ALA A 956 -11.86 9.48 42.03
CA ALA A 956 -13.21 10.03 42.23
C ALA A 956 -13.70 10.94 41.09
N TYR A 957 -12.82 11.37 40.18
CA TYR A 957 -13.20 12.10 38.97
C TYR A 957 -13.60 11.19 37.79
N LEU A 958 -13.39 9.87 37.88
CA LEU A 958 -13.42 9.00 36.71
C LEU A 958 -14.85 8.59 36.35
N PHE A 959 -15.32 9.04 35.19
CA PHE A 959 -16.53 8.57 34.51
C PHE A 959 -16.16 7.54 33.43
N PRO A 960 -17.13 6.76 32.89
CA PRO A 960 -16.83 5.76 31.86
C PRO A 960 -16.28 6.39 30.57
N SER A 961 -16.74 7.60 30.26
CA SER A 961 -16.30 8.48 29.18
C SER A 961 -16.47 9.94 29.63
N ASP A 962 -15.86 10.88 28.92
CA ASP A 962 -16.10 12.32 29.10
C ASP A 962 -17.38 12.80 28.41
N HIS A 963 -18.01 11.94 27.60
CA HIS A 963 -19.37 12.12 27.11
C HIS A 963 -20.33 11.16 27.83
N TYR A 964 -21.58 11.59 28.04
CA TYR A 964 -22.71 10.70 28.30
C TYR A 964 -23.21 10.10 26.98
N GLY A 965 -23.42 8.78 26.94
CA GLY A 965 -23.95 8.13 25.74
C GLY A 965 -25.44 8.42 25.57
N VAL A 966 -25.94 8.41 24.33
CA VAL A 966 -27.37 8.61 24.03
C VAL A 966 -27.99 7.30 23.59
N SER A 967 -28.88 6.75 24.42
CA SER A 967 -29.77 5.66 24.04
C SER A 967 -31.05 6.21 23.43
N MET A 968 -31.59 5.54 22.40
CA MET A 968 -32.84 5.92 21.76
C MET A 968 -33.58 4.73 21.16
N THR A 969 -34.84 4.55 21.55
CA THR A 969 -35.75 3.56 20.98
C THR A 969 -36.68 4.22 19.94
N PHE A 970 -36.77 3.60 18.77
CA PHE A 970 -37.71 3.94 17.71
C PHE A 970 -38.80 2.88 17.62
N LYS A 971 -40.05 3.27 17.32
CA LYS A 971 -41.13 2.34 16.95
C LYS A 971 -41.62 2.57 15.53
N LEU A 972 -42.22 1.54 14.95
CA LEU A 972 -43.11 1.68 13.81
C LEU A 972 -44.31 2.57 14.15
N LYS A 973 -44.48 3.63 13.37
CA LYS A 973 -45.69 4.46 13.35
C LYS A 973 -46.87 3.59 12.91
N GLN A 974 -47.88 3.47 13.75
CA GLN A 974 -49.15 2.84 13.40
C GLN A 974 -49.81 3.67 12.27
N ARG A 975 -50.46 2.97 11.33
CA ARG A 975 -51.17 3.57 10.19
C ARG A 975 -52.49 4.17 10.61
#